data_AF-A0A6P4BY34-F1
#
_entry.id   AF-A0A6P4BY34-F1
#
_cell.length_a   1.000
_cell.length_b   1.000
_cell.length_c   1.000
_cell.angle_alpha   90.00
_cell.angle_beta   90.00
_cell.angle_gamma   90.00
#
_symmetry.space_group_name_H-M   'P 1'
#
loop_
_entity.id
_entity.type
_entity.pdbx_description
1 polymer ?
#
loop_
_entity_poly.entity_id
_entity_poly.type
_entity_poly.pdbx_seq_one_letter_code
_entity_poly.pdbx_strand_id
1 'polypeptide(L)'
;MKFYKSEEFKGWVHDMQLIDLPLTDRKFTWFRGRSCSRIDRVMVTIEWTEQFPDIRIKGGPRGLSDHCPLILDGTRFGGAPRPFRSLDSWFTHEGFLRMVKDEWQSLGEAQFTCKLRALTEPLRKWHKENFRDMDKRLMRFEEELTRLDNLVSDGIYDGTTEARRKALVSFCSKWDGLVKCIHRAEAEALEAMPTEEEIKEAVWDCESSKAPGSDGYNMNFIKKCWEDIGRDFIAAVLGFFQSAKMPTDANVTWVTLAPKFEGAKEVKDFRPISMVGCVYKVISKVLVRRMRAVMPGLVGETQTAFVKGRKIHDGALIACETVHWLKTRKKTAAIIKLDFQKAYDRVRWSFVDIVLQKMGFGQRWRSWVKEGVTTATMAVLVNGSPSKPFKMERGLRQGDPLSPLLFVLVVDVLHRMLGEAVRNGRIAPLLVGGDHIELSHLQFADDTILFCPPETETIVNYKRLLRCFELMSGLSINFEKSNLISVNCEQRWIDQACGILGCQQAALPVRYLGISLGANPRLVKTWKPIIDKVEQKLSLWKAKVLNKSGKLVLIKSVLNSLPIYYLSLYKMPKAVADKLITLQRNFMWCKENGNSGIPMVKWELVQAPKKVGGLGVGDAMLRNTALLFKWWWRFSKEDCPLWKKIVCSCNKLNPNVILATQPLQVKGGPWRDICQLNIKEPRIRDKMVSGLAMEIGNGMQTRFWEDNWIQGGVLKGSYPRLYSISSQQGLLIGDCGFWDGLDWIWNFQWRRELFQWELELVNQLHERLRPVRLSSGREDSVVWKFDNKGVFSTRSVIQAIQAETLSAEITSYSFTSSVWKGFVPPRIELFGWFVLVDRVNTKERLGKIGVNILGDSLCVMCTKELESAEHLFLRCEVAWQVWCKWLRSLGRAWVIPGTIREMFESWHGLHNRQQGQQMWMTVFFAVIWNIWLERNARIFKNTRASLEVDSISNFTDEPGGYNRRGATKDSKSKHPSSESLVEKELSVDKLEISRRMKLAHEEGNKSKVLERLDSDAQKLINLQITIQDLMKKMEITEKSAKGKGVDYEAAKGQLEAAQETVTKLSDANSKLTKNVKEGTLSSGRKDSADLDESGSVGKERGVLEQARRGSEKIGQLQLEVQRLQFLLLKLDGGKENKEKARFMDRSPRVLLRDYLYGGARNNQQKKKKKGFCACVRPPTKGD
;
A
#
# COMPACT_ATOMS: atom_id res chain seq x y z
N MET A 1 -35.45 -69.12 -16.42
CA MET A 1 -34.63 -68.40 -17.42
C MET A 1 -33.13 -68.23 -17.07
N LYS A 2 -32.60 -68.75 -15.95
CA LYS A 2 -31.18 -68.50 -15.56
C LYS A 2 -30.19 -69.63 -15.89
N PHE A 3 -30.64 -70.86 -16.14
CA PHE A 3 -29.73 -71.98 -16.44
C PHE A 3 -29.32 -72.07 -17.91
N TYR A 4 -30.21 -71.76 -18.85
CA TYR A 4 -29.93 -71.82 -20.30
C TYR A 4 -28.81 -70.87 -20.76
N LYS A 5 -28.69 -69.67 -20.14
CA LYS A 5 -27.65 -68.69 -20.50
C LYS A 5 -26.24 -69.02 -19.95
N SER A 6 -26.12 -69.91 -18.95
CA SER A 6 -24.81 -70.26 -18.38
C SER A 6 -24.10 -71.35 -19.17
N GLU A 7 -24.83 -72.26 -19.81
CA GLU A 7 -24.27 -73.29 -20.68
C GLU A 7 -23.80 -72.69 -22.01
N GLU A 8 -24.58 -71.80 -22.64
CA GLU A 8 -24.15 -71.05 -23.84
C GLU A 8 -22.89 -70.20 -23.59
N PHE A 9 -22.81 -69.53 -22.44
CA PHE A 9 -21.62 -68.73 -22.11
C PHE A 9 -20.39 -69.60 -21.86
N LYS A 10 -20.56 -70.76 -21.20
CA LYS A 10 -19.45 -71.73 -21.03
C LYS A 10 -19.05 -72.38 -22.36
N GLY A 11 -20.01 -72.67 -23.23
CA GLY A 11 -19.77 -73.13 -24.60
C GLY A 11 -18.99 -72.10 -25.41
N TRP A 12 -19.39 -70.83 -25.36
CA TRP A 12 -18.67 -69.74 -26.05
C TRP A 12 -17.23 -69.53 -25.53
N VAL A 13 -17.01 -69.58 -24.20
CA VAL A 13 -15.66 -69.50 -23.61
C VAL A 13 -14.78 -70.67 -24.06
N HIS A 14 -15.36 -71.87 -24.18
CA HIS A 14 -14.67 -73.05 -24.65
C HIS A 14 -14.38 -73.00 -26.16
N ASP A 15 -15.35 -72.59 -26.99
CA ASP A 15 -15.21 -72.48 -28.45
C ASP A 15 -14.20 -71.38 -28.86
N MET A 16 -14.08 -70.32 -28.05
CA MET A 16 -13.08 -69.26 -28.22
C MET A 16 -11.73 -69.56 -27.53
N GLN A 17 -11.59 -70.74 -26.91
CA GLN A 17 -10.37 -71.19 -26.20
C GLN A 17 -9.81 -70.19 -25.17
N LEU A 18 -10.69 -69.55 -24.39
CA LEU A 18 -10.31 -68.52 -23.41
C LEU A 18 -9.98 -69.12 -22.03
N ILE A 19 -8.89 -68.65 -21.41
CA ILE A 19 -8.37 -69.06 -20.10
C ILE A 19 -8.56 -67.93 -19.08
N ASP A 20 -9.08 -68.25 -17.89
CA ASP A 20 -9.19 -67.31 -16.74
C ASP A 20 -7.87 -67.21 -15.97
N LEU A 21 -7.28 -66.02 -15.90
CA LEU A 21 -6.00 -65.79 -15.25
C LEU A 21 -6.13 -65.77 -13.71
N PRO A 22 -5.20 -66.42 -12.96
CA PRO A 22 -5.27 -66.50 -11.51
C PRO A 22 -4.90 -65.17 -10.83
N LEU A 23 -5.69 -64.78 -9.81
CA LEU A 23 -5.40 -63.63 -8.95
C LEU A 23 -4.40 -64.05 -7.86
N THR A 24 -3.24 -63.40 -7.79
CA THR A 24 -2.08 -63.91 -7.04
C THR A 24 -1.89 -63.30 -5.65
N ASP A 25 -2.47 -62.13 -5.37
CA ASP A 25 -2.19 -61.34 -4.16
C ASP A 25 -3.35 -61.32 -3.13
N ARG A 26 -4.54 -61.82 -3.48
CA ARG A 26 -5.72 -61.84 -2.58
C ARG A 26 -6.77 -62.88 -3.00
N LYS A 27 -7.58 -63.35 -2.06
CA LYS A 27 -8.57 -64.43 -2.26
C LYS A 27 -9.96 -63.99 -2.76
N PHE A 28 -10.37 -62.74 -2.53
CA PHE A 28 -11.71 -62.26 -2.88
C PHE A 28 -11.64 -60.87 -3.53
N THR A 29 -12.52 -60.59 -4.48
CA THR A 29 -12.59 -59.29 -5.19
C THR A 29 -13.78 -58.45 -4.74
N TRP A 30 -14.79 -59.05 -4.10
CA TRP A 30 -16.00 -58.40 -3.60
C TRP A 30 -16.28 -58.69 -2.12
N PHE A 31 -16.71 -57.67 -1.38
CA PHE A 31 -16.94 -57.75 0.07
C PHE A 31 -18.20 -56.97 0.50
N ARG A 32 -19.19 -57.64 1.09
CA ARG A 32 -20.37 -56.98 1.68
C ARG A 32 -20.76 -57.62 3.01
N GLY A 33 -20.60 -56.86 4.09
CA GLY A 33 -20.87 -57.34 5.45
C GLY A 33 -19.92 -58.48 5.84
N ARG A 34 -20.46 -59.65 6.19
CA ARG A 34 -19.68 -60.86 6.53
C ARG A 34 -19.48 -61.83 5.35
N SER A 35 -19.97 -61.50 4.16
CA SER A 35 -19.88 -62.36 2.97
C SER A 35 -18.83 -61.83 1.99
N CYS A 36 -18.01 -62.75 1.46
CA CYS A 36 -16.93 -62.47 0.51
C CYS A 36 -16.93 -63.48 -0.64
N SER A 37 -16.74 -63.02 -1.88
CA SER A 37 -16.75 -63.86 -3.08
C SER A 37 -15.86 -63.29 -4.19
N ARG A 38 -15.40 -64.13 -5.12
CA ARG A 38 -14.63 -63.72 -6.32
C ARG A 38 -15.59 -63.67 -7.51
N ILE A 39 -15.99 -62.46 -7.89
CA ILE A 39 -16.94 -62.23 -8.99
C ILE A 39 -16.30 -61.53 -10.20
N ASP A 40 -15.11 -60.96 -10.04
CA ASP A 40 -14.37 -60.28 -11.11
C ASP A 40 -13.25 -61.20 -11.66
N ARG A 41 -13.23 -61.42 -12.98
CA ARG A 41 -12.33 -62.35 -13.69
C ARG A 41 -11.78 -61.71 -14.98
N VAL A 42 -10.62 -62.16 -15.44
CA VAL A 42 -10.01 -61.71 -16.70
C VAL A 42 -9.68 -62.94 -17.52
N MET A 43 -10.31 -63.06 -18.68
CA MET A 43 -10.16 -64.20 -19.59
C MET A 43 -9.35 -63.79 -20.82
N VAL A 44 -8.37 -64.59 -21.21
CA VAL A 44 -7.43 -64.32 -22.32
C VAL A 44 -7.30 -65.56 -23.21
N THR A 45 -6.93 -65.42 -24.50
CA THR A 45 -6.68 -66.57 -25.37
C THR A 45 -5.33 -67.21 -25.08
N ILE A 46 -5.12 -68.45 -25.54
CA ILE A 46 -3.85 -69.16 -25.39
C ILE A 46 -2.69 -68.40 -26.07
N GLU A 47 -2.90 -67.83 -27.26
CA GLU A 47 -1.84 -67.07 -27.95
C GLU A 47 -1.43 -65.80 -27.18
N TRP A 48 -2.37 -65.20 -26.42
CA TRP A 48 -2.06 -64.06 -25.56
C TRP A 48 -1.14 -64.46 -24.39
N THR A 49 -1.38 -65.62 -23.79
CA THR A 49 -0.52 -66.14 -22.72
C THR A 49 0.87 -66.56 -23.21
N GLU A 50 1.01 -66.93 -24.49
CA GLU A 50 2.31 -67.19 -25.12
C GLU A 50 3.08 -65.89 -25.43
N GLN A 51 2.40 -64.83 -25.90
CA GLN A 51 3.03 -63.54 -26.18
C GLN A 51 3.42 -62.75 -24.92
N PHE A 52 2.69 -62.93 -23.81
CA PHE A 52 2.91 -62.21 -22.57
C PHE A 52 2.98 -63.15 -21.35
N PRO A 53 4.01 -64.01 -21.27
CA PRO A 53 4.09 -65.09 -20.27
C PRO A 53 4.23 -64.55 -18.83
N ASP A 54 4.71 -63.31 -18.66
CA ASP A 54 4.96 -62.70 -17.36
C ASP A 54 3.79 -61.83 -16.83
N ILE A 55 2.68 -61.75 -17.57
CA ILE A 55 1.52 -60.95 -17.14
C ILE A 55 0.87 -61.59 -15.90
N ARG A 56 0.74 -60.79 -14.84
CA ARG A 56 0.06 -61.21 -13.61
C ARG A 56 -1.07 -60.28 -13.26
N ILE A 57 -2.09 -60.84 -12.61
CA ILE A 57 -3.19 -60.05 -12.06
C ILE A 57 -2.95 -59.81 -10.58
N LYS A 58 -2.99 -58.54 -10.18
CA LYS A 58 -2.95 -58.07 -8.79
C LYS A 58 -4.21 -57.25 -8.49
N GLY A 59 -4.68 -57.28 -7.25
CA GLY A 59 -5.73 -56.34 -6.83
C GLY A 59 -5.16 -54.96 -6.49
N GLY A 60 -5.84 -53.91 -6.92
CA GLY A 60 -5.55 -52.53 -6.52
C GLY A 60 -6.07 -52.18 -5.12
N PRO A 61 -5.73 -50.98 -4.60
CA PRO A 61 -6.23 -50.50 -3.32
C PRO A 61 -7.76 -50.30 -3.37
N ARG A 62 -8.45 -50.79 -2.34
CA ARG A 62 -9.93 -50.83 -2.30
C ARG A 62 -10.57 -49.44 -2.19
N GLY A 63 -9.85 -48.47 -1.62
CA GLY A 63 -10.39 -47.13 -1.36
C GLY A 63 -11.72 -47.19 -0.60
N LEU A 64 -12.78 -46.61 -1.18
CA LEU A 64 -14.14 -46.55 -0.62
C LEU A 64 -15.14 -47.54 -1.27
N SER A 65 -14.69 -48.41 -2.19
CA SER A 65 -15.56 -49.35 -2.94
C SER A 65 -15.74 -50.70 -2.22
N ASP A 66 -16.82 -51.43 -2.54
CA ASP A 66 -17.05 -52.83 -2.14
C ASP A 66 -16.42 -53.86 -3.11
N HIS A 67 -15.87 -53.38 -4.24
CA HIS A 67 -15.03 -54.14 -5.17
C HIS A 67 -13.57 -53.70 -5.13
N CYS A 68 -12.68 -54.63 -5.47
CA CYS A 68 -11.26 -54.36 -5.71
C CYS A 68 -10.99 -54.29 -7.22
N PRO A 69 -10.36 -53.21 -7.74
CA PRO A 69 -9.99 -53.15 -9.15
C PRO A 69 -8.87 -54.17 -9.44
N LEU A 70 -9.00 -54.95 -10.51
CA LEU A 70 -7.95 -55.87 -10.96
C LEU A 70 -6.96 -55.13 -11.88
N ILE A 71 -5.68 -55.24 -11.57
CA ILE A 71 -4.58 -54.59 -12.26
C ILE A 71 -3.75 -55.67 -12.96
N LEU A 72 -3.64 -55.55 -14.28
CA LEU A 72 -2.75 -56.37 -15.10
C LEU A 72 -1.34 -55.76 -15.07
N ASP A 73 -0.38 -56.50 -14.54
CA ASP A 73 1.01 -56.07 -14.36
C ASP A 73 1.88 -56.75 -15.44
N GLY A 74 2.52 -55.95 -16.30
CA GLY A 74 3.33 -56.41 -17.44
C GLY A 74 4.40 -55.37 -17.83
N THR A 75 5.61 -55.84 -18.14
CA THR A 75 6.86 -55.06 -18.01
C THR A 75 7.28 -54.17 -19.18
N ARG A 76 6.43 -53.84 -20.16
CA ARG A 76 6.88 -53.01 -21.30
C ARG A 76 5.84 -52.05 -21.86
N PHE A 77 5.75 -50.82 -21.33
CA PHE A 77 5.44 -49.63 -22.15
C PHE A 77 6.08 -48.36 -21.53
N GLY A 78 7.04 -47.77 -22.25
CA GLY A 78 7.69 -46.48 -21.92
C GLY A 78 6.82 -45.27 -22.29
N GLY A 79 6.95 -44.19 -21.52
CA GLY A 79 6.07 -43.02 -21.56
C GLY A 79 6.28 -42.03 -22.72
N ALA A 80 5.24 -41.24 -22.98
CA ALA A 80 5.17 -40.17 -24.00
C ALA A 80 5.92 -38.86 -23.61
N PRO A 81 6.17 -37.93 -24.56
CA PRO A 81 7.12 -36.81 -24.39
C PRO A 81 6.57 -35.58 -23.64
N ARG A 82 7.50 -34.79 -23.06
CA ARG A 82 7.28 -33.57 -22.25
C ARG A 82 7.09 -32.29 -23.09
N PRO A 83 6.37 -31.27 -22.58
CA PRO A 83 6.16 -29.98 -23.26
C PRO A 83 7.42 -29.07 -23.28
N PHE A 84 7.46 -28.19 -24.28
CA PHE A 84 8.60 -27.30 -24.60
C PHE A 84 8.78 -26.16 -23.59
N ARG A 85 10.03 -25.75 -23.34
CA ARG A 85 10.41 -24.58 -22.53
C ARG A 85 11.63 -23.90 -23.17
N SER A 86 11.68 -22.57 -23.17
CA SER A 86 12.85 -21.80 -23.61
C SER A 86 13.91 -21.70 -22.51
N LEU A 87 15.19 -21.59 -22.88
CA LEU A 87 16.32 -21.49 -21.95
C LEU A 87 17.11 -20.19 -22.13
N ASP A 88 17.58 -19.60 -21.03
CA ASP A 88 18.34 -18.34 -21.04
C ASP A 88 19.71 -18.43 -21.76
N SER A 89 20.27 -19.64 -21.91
CA SER A 89 21.53 -19.88 -22.62
C SER A 89 21.40 -19.79 -24.15
N TRP A 90 20.18 -19.71 -24.69
CA TRP A 90 19.96 -19.59 -26.12
C TRP A 90 20.22 -18.16 -26.62
N PHE A 91 19.96 -17.15 -25.78
CA PHE A 91 20.13 -15.73 -26.09
C PHE A 91 21.60 -15.28 -26.19
N THR A 92 22.52 -16.11 -25.72
CA THR A 92 23.97 -15.86 -25.81
C THR A 92 24.61 -16.45 -27.07
N HIS A 93 23.85 -17.18 -27.89
CA HIS A 93 24.33 -17.77 -29.13
C HIS A 93 23.96 -16.87 -30.32
N GLU A 94 24.96 -16.40 -31.08
CA GLU A 94 24.79 -15.34 -32.09
C GLU A 94 23.72 -15.64 -33.16
N GLY A 95 23.48 -16.92 -33.49
CA GLY A 95 22.46 -17.35 -34.45
C GLY A 95 21.00 -17.35 -33.97
N PHE A 96 20.73 -17.17 -32.67
CA PHE A 96 19.39 -17.38 -32.09
C PHE A 96 18.36 -16.33 -32.52
N LEU A 97 18.70 -15.04 -32.44
CA LEU A 97 17.75 -13.95 -32.73
C LEU A 97 17.35 -13.87 -34.22
N ARG A 98 18.28 -14.25 -35.12
CA ARG A 98 18.03 -14.29 -36.57
C ARG A 98 17.01 -15.38 -36.92
N MET A 99 17.18 -16.58 -36.36
CA MET A 99 16.28 -17.71 -36.58
C MET A 99 14.84 -17.42 -36.14
N VAL A 100 14.66 -16.77 -34.97
CA VAL A 100 13.33 -16.40 -34.45
C VAL A 100 12.64 -15.35 -35.33
N LYS A 101 13.38 -14.36 -35.86
CA LYS A 101 12.81 -13.26 -36.67
C LYS A 101 12.32 -13.73 -38.04
N ASP A 102 13.12 -14.56 -38.71
CA ASP A 102 12.81 -15.07 -40.06
C ASP A 102 11.59 -16.00 -40.03
N GLU A 103 11.49 -16.86 -39.00
CA GLU A 103 10.34 -17.76 -38.79
C GLU A 103 9.07 -17.02 -38.31
N TRP A 104 9.20 -15.84 -37.68
CA TRP A 104 8.05 -15.08 -37.21
C TRP A 104 7.39 -14.24 -38.32
N GLN A 105 8.17 -13.73 -39.28
CA GLN A 105 7.67 -12.93 -40.40
C GLN A 105 6.97 -13.77 -41.48
N SER A 106 7.37 -15.03 -41.65
CA SER A 106 6.75 -15.96 -42.60
C SER A 106 5.31 -16.36 -42.22
N LEU A 107 4.87 -16.10 -40.97
CA LEU A 107 3.59 -16.56 -40.42
C LEU A 107 2.40 -15.57 -40.56
N GLY A 108 2.52 -14.48 -41.34
CA GLY A 108 1.39 -13.61 -41.75
C GLY A 108 0.58 -12.97 -40.60
N GLU A 109 -0.74 -12.73 -40.77
CA GLU A 109 -1.64 -12.15 -39.74
C GLU A 109 -2.32 -13.20 -38.81
N ALA A 110 -1.64 -14.27 -38.43
CA ALA A 110 -2.19 -15.26 -37.50
C ALA A 110 -2.30 -14.78 -36.03
N GLN A 111 -3.26 -15.34 -35.27
CA GLN A 111 -3.42 -15.10 -33.83
C GLN A 111 -2.14 -15.44 -33.05
N PHE A 112 -1.84 -14.60 -32.05
CA PHE A 112 -0.58 -14.62 -31.28
C PHE A 112 -0.20 -16.00 -30.70
N THR A 113 -1.18 -16.73 -30.15
CA THR A 113 -0.99 -18.08 -29.59
C THR A 113 -0.66 -19.13 -30.64
N CYS A 114 -1.16 -18.96 -31.86
CA CYS A 114 -0.87 -19.85 -32.98
C CYS A 114 0.56 -19.62 -33.49
N LYS A 115 1.03 -18.37 -33.54
CA LYS A 115 2.42 -18.03 -33.87
C LYS A 115 3.41 -18.56 -32.82
N LEU A 116 3.08 -18.42 -31.53
CA LEU A 116 3.89 -19.00 -30.44
C LEU A 116 4.00 -20.53 -30.52
N ARG A 117 2.91 -21.20 -30.88
CA ARG A 117 2.89 -22.66 -31.03
C ARG A 117 3.70 -23.11 -32.27
N ALA A 118 3.59 -22.39 -33.38
CA ALA A 118 4.38 -22.65 -34.59
C ALA A 118 5.89 -22.52 -34.36
N LEU A 119 6.33 -21.63 -33.47
CA LEU A 119 7.74 -21.44 -33.14
C LEU A 119 8.38 -22.57 -32.31
N THR A 120 7.57 -23.51 -31.80
CA THR A 120 8.02 -24.52 -30.83
C THR A 120 8.93 -25.60 -31.43
N GLU A 121 8.68 -26.02 -32.68
CA GLU A 121 9.48 -27.05 -33.34
C GLU A 121 10.89 -26.58 -33.73
N PRO A 122 11.06 -25.40 -34.37
CA PRO A 122 12.38 -24.87 -34.69
C PRO A 122 13.30 -24.77 -33.47
N LEU A 123 12.76 -24.38 -32.31
CA LEU A 123 13.51 -24.21 -31.06
C LEU A 123 13.91 -25.53 -30.39
N ARG A 124 13.09 -26.58 -30.49
CA ARG A 124 13.42 -27.92 -29.93
C ARG A 124 14.61 -28.55 -30.63
N LYS A 125 14.69 -28.40 -31.96
CA LYS A 125 15.79 -28.92 -32.77
C LYS A 125 17.12 -28.28 -32.34
N TRP A 126 17.11 -26.96 -32.19
CA TRP A 126 18.26 -26.15 -31.80
C TRP A 126 18.81 -26.46 -30.40
N HIS A 127 17.95 -26.78 -29.42
CA HIS A 127 18.37 -27.09 -28.05
C HIS A 127 19.10 -28.44 -27.91
N LYS A 128 18.64 -29.44 -28.65
CA LYS A 128 19.10 -30.84 -28.52
C LYS A 128 20.56 -31.01 -28.95
N GLU A 129 21.05 -30.12 -29.79
CA GLU A 129 22.40 -30.10 -30.33
C GLU A 129 23.45 -29.58 -29.33
N ASN A 130 23.04 -28.99 -28.18
CA ASN A 130 23.97 -28.16 -27.39
C ASN A 130 24.21 -28.52 -25.88
N PHE A 131 23.39 -29.30 -25.11
CA PHE A 131 23.61 -29.49 -23.63
C PHE A 131 22.95 -30.75 -22.95
N ARG A 132 23.67 -31.74 -22.34
CA ARG A 132 23.08 -32.94 -21.64
C ARG A 132 23.77 -33.39 -20.31
N ASP A 133 22.96 -33.85 -19.33
CA ASP A 133 23.17 -34.91 -18.28
C ASP A 133 23.30 -34.49 -16.77
N MET A 134 22.47 -35.03 -15.82
CA MET A 134 22.60 -34.99 -14.31
C MET A 134 21.39 -35.53 -13.43
N ASP A 135 20.69 -36.64 -13.75
CA ASP A 135 19.44 -37.08 -13.03
C ASP A 135 19.52 -38.32 -12.09
N LYS A 136 20.70 -38.82 -11.71
CA LYS A 136 20.85 -40.19 -11.14
C LYS A 136 20.96 -40.35 -9.61
N ARG A 137 20.48 -39.43 -8.74
CA ARG A 137 20.69 -39.57 -7.28
C ARG A 137 19.47 -39.51 -6.35
N LEU A 138 18.24 -39.39 -6.85
CA LEU A 138 17.03 -39.27 -6.02
C LEU A 138 16.48 -40.61 -5.48
N MET A 139 17.02 -41.74 -5.93
CA MET A 139 16.45 -43.08 -5.76
C MET A 139 16.76 -43.76 -4.42
N ARG A 140 17.14 -43.03 -3.37
CA ARG A 140 17.57 -43.63 -2.09
C ARG A 140 16.83 -43.15 -0.83
N PHE A 141 15.75 -42.39 -0.97
CA PHE A 141 14.95 -41.92 0.18
C PHE A 141 13.53 -42.51 0.26
N GLU A 142 13.09 -43.27 -0.75
CA GLU A 142 11.74 -43.84 -0.81
C GLU A 142 11.56 -45.12 0.03
N GLU A 143 12.63 -45.74 0.52
CA GLU A 143 12.55 -47.02 1.24
C GLU A 143 12.17 -46.92 2.73
N GLU A 144 12.30 -45.76 3.38
CA GLU A 144 12.07 -45.64 4.83
C GLU A 144 10.58 -45.42 5.21
N LEU A 145 9.73 -45.05 4.23
CA LEU A 145 8.31 -44.72 4.44
C LEU A 145 7.41 -45.96 4.57
N THR A 146 7.88 -47.12 4.10
CA THR A 146 7.11 -48.38 4.04
C THR A 146 6.98 -49.07 5.41
N ARG A 147 7.70 -48.61 6.44
CA ARG A 147 7.77 -49.33 7.73
C ARG A 147 6.65 -48.98 8.73
N LEU A 148 5.93 -47.87 8.56
CA LEU A 148 4.96 -47.37 9.55
C LEU A 148 3.50 -47.79 9.30
N ASP A 149 3.16 -48.21 8.08
CA ASP A 149 1.82 -48.69 7.74
C ASP A 149 1.50 -50.08 8.28
N ASN A 150 2.51 -50.84 8.71
CA ASN A 150 2.34 -52.22 9.19
C ASN A 150 1.92 -52.34 10.67
N LEU A 151 1.75 -51.24 11.41
CA LEU A 151 1.38 -51.27 12.84
C LEU A 151 -0.08 -50.91 13.14
N VAL A 152 -0.87 -50.54 12.13
CA VAL A 152 -2.30 -50.21 12.29
C VAL A 152 -3.20 -51.46 12.14
N SER A 153 -2.62 -52.62 11.84
CA SER A 153 -3.34 -53.89 11.65
C SER A 153 -3.82 -54.57 12.94
N ASP A 154 -3.35 -54.17 14.13
CA ASP A 154 -3.63 -54.93 15.36
C ASP A 154 -4.72 -54.32 16.25
N GLY A 155 -5.84 -53.94 15.63
CA GLY A 155 -7.20 -54.05 16.18
C GLY A 155 -7.53 -53.45 17.54
N ILE A 156 -8.40 -52.43 17.56
CA ILE A 156 -9.63 -52.26 18.39
C ILE A 156 -10.19 -50.86 18.10
N TYR A 157 -11.38 -50.76 17.53
CA TYR A 157 -12.10 -49.49 17.33
C TYR A 157 -13.60 -49.71 17.62
N ASP A 158 -14.10 -49.14 18.72
CA ASP A 158 -15.47 -49.26 19.23
C ASP A 158 -16.40 -48.11 18.72
N GLY A 159 -17.67 -48.45 18.51
CA GLY A 159 -18.76 -47.66 17.94
C GLY A 159 -19.31 -46.51 18.80
N THR A 160 -18.67 -46.13 19.90
CA THR A 160 -19.06 -44.96 20.71
C THR A 160 -18.62 -43.61 20.10
N THR A 161 -17.74 -43.62 19.09
CA THR A 161 -17.19 -42.39 18.46
C THR A 161 -18.10 -41.81 17.38
N GLU A 162 -18.86 -42.64 16.66
CA GLU A 162 -19.75 -42.18 15.57
C GLU A 162 -21.08 -41.61 16.11
N ALA A 163 -21.53 -42.08 17.27
CA ALA A 163 -22.69 -41.53 17.99
C ALA A 163 -22.43 -40.11 18.51
N ARG A 164 -21.22 -39.82 19.02
CA ARG A 164 -20.81 -38.46 19.44
C ARG A 164 -20.65 -37.51 18.25
N ARG A 165 -20.25 -38.02 17.08
CA ARG A 165 -20.16 -37.24 15.84
C ARG A 165 -21.54 -36.80 15.33
N LYS A 166 -22.54 -37.69 15.38
CA LYS A 166 -23.94 -37.37 15.01
C LYS A 166 -24.64 -36.45 16.02
N ALA A 167 -24.34 -36.57 17.32
CA ALA A 167 -24.86 -35.67 18.35
C ALA A 167 -24.29 -34.24 18.23
N LEU A 168 -23.01 -34.07 17.86
CA LEU A 168 -22.40 -32.75 17.64
C LEU A 168 -22.94 -32.03 16.39
N VAL A 169 -23.31 -32.76 15.35
CA VAL A 169 -23.95 -32.20 14.14
C VAL A 169 -25.37 -31.71 14.45
N SER A 170 -26.11 -32.39 15.34
CA SER A 170 -27.41 -31.94 15.85
C SER A 170 -27.30 -30.72 16.79
N PHE A 171 -26.19 -30.57 17.51
CA PHE A 171 -25.91 -29.35 18.28
C PHE A 171 -25.67 -28.13 17.37
N CYS A 172 -25.11 -28.33 16.16
CA CYS A 172 -24.90 -27.26 15.17
C CYS A 172 -26.20 -26.65 14.61
N SER A 173 -27.33 -27.36 14.67
CA SER A 173 -28.65 -26.83 14.26
C SER A 173 -29.28 -25.86 15.27
N LYS A 174 -28.83 -25.80 16.54
CA LYS A 174 -29.33 -24.83 17.54
C LYS A 174 -28.59 -23.47 17.51
N TRP A 175 -27.80 -23.20 16.48
CA TRP A 175 -26.93 -22.01 16.38
C TRP A 175 -27.60 -20.73 15.87
N ASP A 176 -28.89 -20.74 15.58
CA ASP A 176 -29.61 -19.64 14.89
C ASP A 176 -29.74 -18.32 15.69
N GLY A 177 -29.14 -18.23 16.89
CA GLY A 177 -29.06 -16.98 17.68
C GLY A 177 -27.65 -16.53 18.09
N LEU A 178 -26.59 -17.27 17.70
CA LEU A 178 -25.23 -17.02 18.20
C LEU A 178 -24.42 -16.04 17.34
N VAL A 179 -24.80 -15.85 16.08
CA VAL A 179 -24.00 -15.16 15.07
C VAL A 179 -24.70 -13.87 14.62
N LYS A 180 -23.96 -12.76 14.54
CA LYS A 180 -24.50 -11.53 13.95
C LYS A 180 -24.59 -11.76 12.45
N CYS A 181 -25.77 -11.54 11.88
CA CYS A 181 -25.99 -11.68 10.46
C CYS A 181 -25.84 -10.32 9.77
N ILE A 182 -25.28 -10.33 8.58
CA ILE A 182 -25.41 -9.19 7.67
C ILE A 182 -26.87 -9.03 7.25
N HIS A 183 -27.30 -7.80 7.00
CA HIS A 183 -28.64 -7.56 6.46
C HIS A 183 -28.72 -8.06 5.01
N ARG A 184 -29.93 -8.42 4.57
CA ARG A 184 -30.15 -8.93 3.21
C ARG A 184 -29.62 -7.97 2.13
N ALA A 185 -29.84 -6.66 2.30
CA ALA A 185 -29.32 -5.65 1.38
C ALA A 185 -27.78 -5.62 1.33
N GLU A 186 -27.10 -5.83 2.46
CA GLU A 186 -25.64 -5.93 2.51
C GLU A 186 -25.15 -7.21 1.82
N ALA A 187 -25.83 -8.35 2.04
CA ALA A 187 -25.52 -9.60 1.36
C ALA A 187 -25.65 -9.48 -0.16
N GLU A 188 -26.73 -8.88 -0.64
CA GLU A 188 -26.97 -8.62 -2.06
C GLU A 188 -25.92 -7.67 -2.65
N ALA A 189 -25.53 -6.62 -1.90
CA ALA A 189 -24.46 -5.71 -2.32
C ALA A 189 -23.08 -6.40 -2.42
N LEU A 190 -22.77 -7.35 -1.53
CA LEU A 190 -21.53 -8.13 -1.60
C LEU A 190 -21.51 -9.06 -2.84
N GLU A 191 -22.67 -9.53 -3.29
CA GLU A 191 -22.86 -10.46 -4.41
C GLU A 191 -23.05 -9.77 -5.77
N ALA A 192 -23.12 -8.43 -5.81
CA ALA A 192 -23.21 -7.65 -7.04
C ALA A 192 -22.01 -7.94 -7.98
N MET A 193 -22.20 -7.89 -9.29
CA MET A 193 -21.07 -8.07 -10.22
C MET A 193 -20.05 -6.94 -10.05
N PRO A 194 -18.73 -7.24 -9.98
CA PRO A 194 -17.70 -6.20 -9.93
C PRO A 194 -17.70 -5.34 -11.18
N THR A 195 -17.46 -4.04 -11.00
CA THR A 195 -17.24 -3.13 -12.14
C THR A 195 -15.79 -3.23 -12.62
N GLU A 196 -15.53 -2.77 -13.84
CA GLU A 196 -14.17 -2.72 -14.39
C GLU A 196 -13.26 -1.81 -13.53
N GLU A 197 -13.80 -0.71 -13.03
CA GLU A 197 -13.11 0.20 -12.12
C GLU A 197 -12.75 -0.48 -10.81
N GLU A 198 -13.66 -1.28 -10.22
CA GLU A 198 -13.38 -2.02 -8.97
C GLU A 198 -12.22 -3.02 -9.17
N ILE A 199 -12.19 -3.72 -10.30
CA ILE A 199 -11.12 -4.65 -10.66
C ILE A 199 -9.80 -3.90 -10.87
N LYS A 200 -9.84 -2.78 -11.60
CA LYS A 200 -8.67 -1.92 -11.81
C LYS A 200 -8.13 -1.40 -10.48
N GLU A 201 -8.97 -0.90 -9.59
CA GLU A 201 -8.54 -0.45 -8.27
C GLU A 201 -7.91 -1.59 -7.47
N ALA A 202 -8.45 -2.82 -7.52
CA ALA A 202 -7.87 -3.98 -6.85
C ALA A 202 -6.46 -4.33 -7.37
N VAL A 203 -6.20 -4.15 -8.67
CA VAL A 203 -4.85 -4.30 -9.26
C VAL A 203 -3.90 -3.22 -8.73
N TRP A 204 -4.34 -1.96 -8.67
CA TRP A 204 -3.50 -0.85 -8.19
C TRP A 204 -3.19 -0.96 -6.69
N ASP A 205 -4.12 -1.48 -5.90
CA ASP A 205 -3.97 -1.81 -4.48
C ASP A 205 -2.99 -2.96 -4.20
N CYS A 206 -2.60 -3.73 -5.22
CA CYS A 206 -1.58 -4.76 -5.08
C CYS A 206 -0.17 -4.17 -5.17
N GLU A 207 0.71 -4.58 -4.27
CA GLU A 207 2.11 -4.13 -4.26
C GLU A 207 2.87 -4.62 -5.50
N SER A 208 3.48 -3.70 -6.24
CA SER A 208 3.99 -3.93 -7.60
C SER A 208 5.19 -4.89 -7.65
N SER A 209 6.08 -4.84 -6.66
CA SER A 209 7.38 -5.53 -6.66
C SER A 209 7.41 -6.85 -5.87
N LYS A 210 6.25 -7.40 -5.46
CA LYS A 210 6.22 -8.70 -4.79
C LYS A 210 6.62 -9.83 -5.73
N ALA A 211 7.17 -10.89 -5.14
CA ALA A 211 7.49 -12.12 -5.86
C ALA A 211 6.26 -12.65 -6.62
N PRO A 212 6.46 -13.13 -7.86
CA PRO A 212 5.39 -13.66 -8.69
C PRO A 212 4.83 -14.98 -8.13
N GLY A 213 3.61 -15.32 -8.55
CA GLY A 213 3.02 -16.62 -8.28
C GLY A 213 3.46 -17.66 -9.31
N SER A 214 2.66 -18.72 -9.44
CA SER A 214 2.83 -19.78 -10.45
C SER A 214 2.74 -19.29 -11.90
N ASP A 215 2.17 -18.10 -12.10
CA ASP A 215 2.05 -17.41 -13.38
C ASP A 215 3.35 -16.72 -13.81
N GLY A 216 4.32 -16.54 -12.92
CA GLY A 216 5.63 -15.97 -13.25
C GLY A 216 5.66 -14.44 -13.41
N TYR A 217 4.51 -13.77 -13.35
CA TYR A 217 4.40 -12.31 -13.48
C TYR A 217 4.17 -11.63 -12.14
N ASN A 218 4.73 -10.43 -11.98
CA ASN A 218 4.43 -9.56 -10.84
C ASN A 218 3.37 -8.50 -11.23
N MET A 219 2.84 -7.81 -10.23
CA MET A 219 1.81 -6.78 -10.46
C MET A 219 2.35 -5.55 -11.18
N ASN A 220 3.67 -5.31 -11.15
CA ASN A 220 4.28 -4.24 -11.92
C ASN A 220 4.14 -4.46 -13.44
N PHE A 221 4.30 -5.71 -13.90
CA PHE A 221 4.08 -6.08 -15.30
C PHE A 221 2.64 -5.78 -15.71
N ILE A 222 1.66 -6.22 -14.91
CA ILE A 222 0.23 -6.00 -15.17
C ILE A 222 -0.10 -4.50 -15.24
N LYS A 223 0.41 -3.70 -14.29
CA LYS A 223 0.15 -2.24 -14.27
C LYS A 223 0.78 -1.50 -15.45
N LYS A 224 1.98 -1.90 -15.87
CA LYS A 224 2.68 -1.24 -16.99
C LYS A 224 2.07 -1.56 -18.35
N CYS A 225 1.58 -2.78 -18.53
CA CYS A 225 1.01 -3.25 -19.79
C CYS A 225 -0.53 -3.17 -19.80
N TRP A 226 -1.14 -2.40 -18.89
CA TRP A 226 -2.59 -2.40 -18.68
C TRP A 226 -3.39 -1.99 -19.92
N GLU A 227 -2.86 -1.08 -20.73
CA GLU A 227 -3.52 -0.66 -21.98
C GLU A 227 -3.66 -1.82 -22.98
N ASP A 228 -2.71 -2.76 -22.98
CA ASP A 228 -2.68 -3.89 -23.91
C ASP A 228 -3.42 -5.12 -23.35
N ILE A 229 -3.19 -5.47 -22.08
CA ILE A 229 -3.72 -6.72 -21.47
C ILE A 229 -4.92 -6.52 -20.56
N GLY A 230 -5.26 -5.27 -20.23
CA GLY A 230 -6.25 -4.95 -19.19
C GLY A 230 -7.65 -5.48 -19.49
N ARG A 231 -8.07 -5.44 -20.76
CA ARG A 231 -9.39 -5.95 -21.19
C ARG A 231 -9.51 -7.46 -20.96
N ASP A 232 -8.52 -8.23 -21.38
CA ASP A 232 -8.51 -9.69 -21.20
C ASP A 232 -8.37 -10.06 -19.72
N PHE A 233 -7.58 -9.30 -18.97
CA PHE A 233 -7.43 -9.50 -17.52
C PHE A 233 -8.76 -9.27 -16.78
N ILE A 234 -9.50 -8.21 -17.12
CA ILE A 234 -10.83 -7.92 -16.59
C ILE A 234 -11.79 -9.06 -16.95
N ALA A 235 -11.80 -9.52 -18.20
CA ALA A 235 -12.67 -10.60 -18.65
C ALA A 235 -12.42 -11.89 -17.86
N ALA A 236 -11.15 -12.25 -17.58
CA ALA A 236 -10.80 -13.41 -16.77
C ALA A 236 -11.30 -13.30 -15.33
N VAL A 237 -11.19 -12.11 -14.72
CA VAL A 237 -11.71 -11.86 -13.36
C VAL A 237 -13.23 -11.90 -13.33
N LEU A 238 -13.91 -11.26 -14.29
CA LEU A 238 -15.37 -11.26 -14.39
C LEU A 238 -15.93 -12.67 -14.64
N GLY A 239 -15.27 -13.46 -15.48
CA GLY A 239 -15.64 -14.85 -15.76
C GLY A 239 -15.70 -15.70 -14.49
N PHE A 240 -14.80 -15.48 -13.53
CA PHE A 240 -14.86 -16.12 -12.21
C PHE A 240 -16.11 -15.68 -11.42
N PHE A 241 -16.40 -14.38 -11.33
CA PHE A 241 -17.55 -13.90 -10.56
C PHE A 241 -18.91 -14.30 -11.17
N GLN A 242 -18.96 -14.52 -12.49
CA GLN A 242 -20.13 -15.06 -13.18
C GLN A 242 -20.32 -16.56 -12.93
N SER A 243 -19.28 -17.36 -13.16
CA SER A 243 -19.38 -18.84 -13.15
C SER A 243 -19.12 -19.49 -11.80
N ALA A 244 -18.50 -18.77 -10.85
CA ALA A 244 -17.89 -19.32 -9.64
C ALA A 244 -16.89 -20.45 -9.90
N LYS A 245 -16.23 -20.43 -11.07
CA LYS A 245 -15.20 -21.39 -11.47
C LYS A 245 -13.89 -20.68 -11.72
N MET A 246 -12.80 -21.23 -11.19
CA MET A 246 -11.48 -20.66 -11.41
C MET A 246 -11.02 -20.88 -12.85
N PRO A 247 -10.39 -19.88 -13.51
CA PRO A 247 -9.70 -20.11 -14.77
C PRO A 247 -8.65 -21.21 -14.61
N THR A 248 -8.46 -22.03 -15.64
CA THR A 248 -7.50 -23.13 -15.65
C THR A 248 -6.11 -22.63 -15.22
N ASP A 249 -5.46 -23.38 -14.33
CA ASP A 249 -4.14 -23.08 -13.75
C ASP A 249 -4.01 -21.80 -12.89
N ALA A 250 -5.05 -20.95 -12.83
CA ALA A 250 -5.00 -19.70 -12.05
C ALA A 250 -4.92 -19.91 -10.54
N ASN A 251 -5.34 -21.09 -10.04
CA ASN A 251 -5.32 -21.45 -8.62
C ASN A 251 -4.15 -22.38 -8.22
N VAL A 252 -3.12 -22.49 -9.08
CA VAL A 252 -1.85 -23.14 -8.72
C VAL A 252 -1.04 -22.20 -7.84
N THR A 253 -0.53 -22.68 -6.71
CA THR A 253 0.17 -21.88 -5.71
C THR A 253 1.55 -22.46 -5.43
N TRP A 254 2.58 -21.63 -5.46
CA TRP A 254 3.91 -22.03 -5.01
C TRP A 254 4.10 -21.69 -3.54
N VAL A 255 4.75 -22.57 -2.79
CA VAL A 255 4.99 -22.39 -1.35
C VAL A 255 6.48 -22.22 -1.11
N THR A 256 6.90 -21.05 -0.65
CA THR A 256 8.27 -20.82 -0.19
C THR A 256 8.38 -21.00 1.32
N LEU A 257 9.51 -21.51 1.80
CA LEU A 257 9.77 -21.72 3.23
C LEU A 257 10.61 -20.56 3.77
N ALA A 258 9.99 -19.68 4.56
CA ALA A 258 10.68 -18.56 5.20
C ALA A 258 11.17 -18.96 6.61
N PRO A 259 12.47 -18.80 6.95
CA PRO A 259 12.97 -19.15 8.28
C PRO A 259 12.36 -18.23 9.36
N LYS A 260 11.95 -18.81 10.50
CA LYS A 260 11.41 -18.05 11.63
C LYS A 260 12.50 -17.36 12.45
N PHE A 261 13.72 -17.92 12.46
CA PHE A 261 14.90 -17.41 13.17
C PHE A 261 16.18 -17.78 12.42
N GLU A 262 17.30 -17.12 12.74
CA GLU A 262 18.61 -17.41 12.15
C GLU A 262 19.12 -18.77 12.63
N GLY A 263 19.62 -19.61 11.71
CA GLY A 263 20.07 -20.97 12.03
C GLY A 263 18.95 -22.01 12.13
N ALA A 264 17.78 -21.76 11.52
CA ALA A 264 16.68 -22.72 11.38
C ALA A 264 17.17 -24.03 10.71
N LYS A 265 16.89 -25.18 11.34
CA LYS A 265 17.34 -26.51 10.87
C LYS A 265 16.19 -27.45 10.54
N GLU A 266 15.10 -27.36 11.29
CA GLU A 266 13.95 -28.27 11.14
C GLU A 266 12.79 -27.62 10.38
N VAL A 267 11.93 -28.43 9.73
CA VAL A 267 10.75 -27.92 9.00
C VAL A 267 9.83 -27.06 9.89
N LYS A 268 9.74 -27.37 11.19
CA LYS A 268 8.95 -26.59 12.16
C LYS A 268 9.48 -25.17 12.38
N ASP A 269 10.75 -24.94 12.05
CA ASP A 269 11.45 -23.65 12.16
C ASP A 269 11.17 -22.75 10.95
N PHE A 270 10.53 -23.28 9.90
CA PHE A 270 10.13 -22.53 8.71
C PHE A 270 8.63 -22.19 8.74
N ARG A 271 8.28 -21.10 8.06
CA ARG A 271 6.90 -20.68 7.80
C ARG A 271 6.60 -20.90 6.32
N PRO A 272 5.60 -21.71 5.96
CA PRO A 272 5.20 -21.86 4.57
C PRO A 272 4.46 -20.60 4.11
N ILE A 273 4.97 -19.92 3.09
CA ILE A 273 4.37 -18.73 2.48
C ILE A 273 3.89 -19.08 1.07
N SER A 274 2.59 -18.97 0.87
CA SER A 274 1.88 -19.19 -0.39
C SER A 274 2.01 -17.98 -1.31
N MET A 275 2.62 -18.19 -2.48
CA MET A 275 2.72 -17.25 -3.58
C MET A 275 1.63 -17.57 -4.61
N VAL A 276 0.56 -16.78 -4.54
CA VAL A 276 -0.63 -16.94 -5.40
C VAL A 276 -0.47 -16.17 -6.71
N GLY A 277 -1.04 -16.71 -7.80
CA GLY A 277 -1.02 -16.07 -9.13
C GLY A 277 -1.80 -14.75 -9.18
N CYS A 278 -1.49 -13.90 -10.15
CA CYS A 278 -2.00 -12.54 -10.26
C CYS A 278 -3.53 -12.48 -10.39
N VAL A 279 -4.12 -13.33 -11.23
CA VAL A 279 -5.58 -13.36 -11.44
C VAL A 279 -6.30 -13.72 -10.14
N TYR A 280 -5.92 -14.83 -9.50
CA TYR A 280 -6.49 -15.22 -8.19
C TYR A 280 -6.26 -14.14 -7.13
N LYS A 281 -5.07 -13.53 -7.11
CA LYS A 281 -4.74 -12.48 -6.14
C LYS A 281 -5.67 -11.28 -6.27
N VAL A 282 -6.04 -10.89 -7.48
CA VAL A 282 -6.99 -9.80 -7.72
C VAL A 282 -8.41 -10.22 -7.34
N ILE A 283 -8.85 -11.43 -7.71
CA ILE A 283 -10.14 -11.98 -7.26
C ILE A 283 -10.25 -11.96 -5.73
N SER A 284 -9.25 -12.50 -5.05
CA SER A 284 -9.13 -12.50 -3.58
C SER A 284 -9.15 -11.08 -3.01
N LYS A 285 -8.49 -10.11 -3.68
CA LYS A 285 -8.47 -8.70 -3.27
C LYS A 285 -9.83 -8.01 -3.39
N VAL A 286 -10.59 -8.29 -4.46
CA VAL A 286 -11.97 -7.80 -4.64
C VAL A 286 -12.86 -8.33 -3.51
N LEU A 287 -12.83 -9.65 -3.25
CA LEU A 287 -13.56 -10.26 -2.14
C LEU A 287 -13.18 -9.64 -0.79
N VAL A 288 -11.89 -9.43 -0.53
CA VAL A 288 -11.36 -8.78 0.68
C VAL A 288 -11.91 -7.36 0.83
N ARG A 289 -11.91 -6.57 -0.25
CA ARG A 289 -12.36 -5.17 -0.20
C ARG A 289 -13.82 -5.08 0.18
N ARG A 290 -14.67 -5.92 -0.41
CA ARG A 290 -16.09 -6.02 -0.11
C ARG A 290 -16.34 -6.52 1.32
N MET A 291 -15.71 -7.62 1.71
CA MET A 291 -15.87 -8.20 3.05
C MET A 291 -15.42 -7.23 4.16
N ARG A 292 -14.38 -6.42 3.93
CA ARG A 292 -13.92 -5.40 4.90
C ARG A 292 -15.00 -4.38 5.28
N ALA A 293 -15.99 -4.14 4.44
CA ALA A 293 -17.09 -3.22 4.74
C ALA A 293 -17.98 -3.76 5.87
N VAL A 294 -18.24 -5.08 5.88
CA VAL A 294 -19.12 -5.73 6.86
C VAL A 294 -18.39 -6.27 8.09
N MET A 295 -17.05 -6.42 8.04
CA MET A 295 -16.25 -6.95 9.17
C MET A 295 -16.50 -6.27 10.53
N PRO A 296 -16.61 -4.93 10.65
CA PRO A 296 -16.81 -4.30 11.96
C PRO A 296 -18.13 -4.68 12.64
N GLY A 297 -19.18 -4.94 11.85
CA GLY A 297 -20.48 -5.38 12.36
C GLY A 297 -20.51 -6.87 12.74
N LEU A 298 -19.71 -7.69 12.04
CA LEU A 298 -19.66 -9.14 12.25
C LEU A 298 -18.76 -9.57 13.41
N VAL A 299 -17.63 -8.91 13.61
CA VAL A 299 -16.58 -9.37 14.54
C VAL A 299 -16.69 -8.69 15.91
N GLY A 300 -16.62 -9.48 16.99
CA GLY A 300 -16.70 -9.00 18.37
C GLY A 300 -15.64 -7.97 18.75
N GLU A 301 -15.94 -7.09 19.72
CA GLU A 301 -15.07 -5.96 20.12
C GLU A 301 -13.69 -6.38 20.65
N THR A 302 -13.55 -7.61 21.19
CA THR A 302 -12.30 -8.12 21.77
C THR A 302 -11.29 -8.61 20.72
N GLN A 303 -11.72 -8.80 19.47
CA GLN A 303 -10.84 -9.17 18.35
C GLN A 303 -10.33 -7.92 17.63
N THR A 304 -9.04 -7.67 17.74
CA THR A 304 -8.43 -6.42 17.26
C THR A 304 -7.65 -6.57 15.94
N ALA A 305 -7.43 -7.80 15.46
CA ALA A 305 -6.67 -8.04 14.23
C ALA A 305 -7.53 -7.95 12.96
N PHE A 306 -6.95 -7.42 11.88
CA PHE A 306 -7.51 -7.37 10.52
C PHE A 306 -8.88 -6.68 10.33
N VAL A 307 -9.46 -6.08 11.38
CA VAL A 307 -10.69 -5.29 11.31
C VAL A 307 -10.34 -3.80 11.10
N LYS A 308 -11.00 -3.15 10.13
CA LYS A 308 -10.79 -1.72 9.85
C LYS A 308 -11.13 -0.88 11.10
N GLY A 309 -10.27 0.09 11.41
CA GLY A 309 -10.42 0.96 12.59
C GLY A 309 -9.72 0.45 13.85
N ARG A 310 -9.65 -0.87 14.06
CA ARG A 310 -9.01 -1.47 15.25
C ARG A 310 -7.48 -1.50 15.12
N LYS A 311 -6.77 -1.31 16.24
CA LYS A 311 -5.30 -1.27 16.28
C LYS A 311 -4.75 -2.35 17.21
N ILE A 312 -3.59 -2.91 16.86
CA ILE A 312 -2.85 -3.86 17.72
C ILE A 312 -2.58 -3.30 19.13
N HIS A 313 -2.42 -1.98 19.23
CA HIS A 313 -2.16 -1.31 20.50
C HIS A 313 -3.36 -1.35 21.46
N ASP A 314 -4.59 -1.57 20.97
CA ASP A 314 -5.81 -1.57 21.78
C ASP A 314 -5.80 -2.76 22.74
N GLY A 315 -5.60 -3.97 22.22
CA GLY A 315 -5.48 -5.19 23.02
C GLY A 315 -4.27 -5.17 23.96
N ALA A 316 -3.14 -4.63 23.50
CA ALA A 316 -1.95 -4.48 24.33
C ALA A 316 -2.16 -3.52 25.51
N LEU A 317 -2.84 -2.38 25.28
CA LEU A 317 -3.18 -1.40 26.32
C LEU A 317 -4.13 -2.00 27.35
N ILE A 318 -5.19 -2.69 26.90
CA ILE A 318 -6.14 -3.36 27.80
C ILE A 318 -5.41 -4.37 28.69
N ALA A 319 -4.60 -5.24 28.11
CA ALA A 319 -3.88 -6.27 28.86
C ALA A 319 -2.91 -5.65 29.88
N CYS A 320 -2.16 -4.60 29.50
CA CYS A 320 -1.23 -3.94 30.42
C CYS A 320 -1.94 -3.19 31.55
N GLU A 321 -3.02 -2.46 31.25
CA GLU A 321 -3.79 -1.71 32.25
C GLU A 321 -4.49 -2.65 33.23
N THR A 322 -5.05 -3.76 32.73
CA THR A 322 -5.70 -4.79 33.55
C THR A 322 -4.70 -5.44 34.51
N VAL A 323 -3.54 -5.89 34.01
CA VAL A 323 -2.49 -6.50 34.85
C VAL A 323 -1.97 -5.50 35.89
N HIS A 324 -1.79 -4.23 35.51
CA HIS A 324 -1.38 -3.20 36.45
C HIS A 324 -2.43 -2.98 37.56
N TRP A 325 -3.71 -2.90 37.19
CA TRP A 325 -4.80 -2.71 38.15
C TRP A 325 -4.91 -3.88 39.13
N LEU A 326 -4.81 -5.12 38.64
CA LEU A 326 -4.80 -6.33 39.48
C LEU A 326 -3.66 -6.30 40.51
N LYS A 327 -2.44 -5.93 40.10
CA LYS A 327 -1.29 -5.78 40.99
C LYS A 327 -1.50 -4.68 42.03
N THR A 328 -1.94 -3.50 41.59
CA THR A 328 -2.14 -2.34 42.48
C THR A 328 -3.24 -2.57 43.51
N ARG A 329 -4.33 -3.27 43.11
CA ARG A 329 -5.45 -3.60 44.01
C ARG A 329 -5.27 -4.90 44.77
N LYS A 330 -4.16 -5.62 44.58
CA LYS A 330 -3.89 -6.95 45.17
C LYS A 330 -5.03 -7.96 44.92
N LYS A 331 -5.70 -7.87 43.77
CA LYS A 331 -6.74 -8.83 43.37
C LYS A 331 -6.13 -10.08 42.77
N THR A 332 -6.74 -11.22 43.02
CA THR A 332 -6.33 -12.52 42.48
C THR A 332 -6.94 -12.73 41.10
N ALA A 333 -6.16 -13.22 40.15
CA ALA A 333 -6.62 -13.51 38.79
C ALA A 333 -5.68 -14.48 38.07
N ALA A 334 -6.24 -15.21 37.12
CA ALA A 334 -5.51 -16.08 36.20
C ALA A 334 -5.65 -15.57 34.76
N ILE A 335 -4.54 -15.60 34.03
CA ILE A 335 -4.45 -15.19 32.63
C ILE A 335 -3.89 -16.36 31.84
N ILE A 336 -4.65 -16.90 30.89
CA ILE A 336 -4.22 -18.04 30.07
C ILE A 336 -3.84 -17.50 28.69
N LYS A 337 -2.57 -17.63 28.32
CA LYS A 337 -2.09 -17.34 26.96
C LYS A 337 -2.15 -18.62 26.13
N LEU A 338 -3.02 -18.65 25.13
CA LEU A 338 -3.20 -19.79 24.24
C LEU A 338 -2.29 -19.69 23.00
N ASP A 339 -1.83 -20.85 22.53
CA ASP A 339 -1.10 -21.01 21.25
C ASP A 339 -1.84 -22.01 20.37
N PHE A 340 -2.14 -21.65 19.12
CA PHE A 340 -2.78 -22.56 18.16
C PHE A 340 -1.75 -23.38 17.38
N GLN A 341 -1.97 -24.69 17.29
CA GLN A 341 -1.09 -25.55 16.51
C GLN A 341 -1.33 -25.35 15.01
N LYS A 342 -0.36 -24.74 14.30
CA LYS A 342 -0.43 -24.51 12.85
C LYS A 342 -1.75 -23.88 12.43
N ALA A 343 -2.08 -22.73 13.03
CA ALA A 343 -3.40 -22.11 13.00
C ALA A 343 -4.05 -22.05 11.61
N TYR A 344 -3.34 -21.59 10.57
CA TYR A 344 -3.91 -21.51 9.23
C TYR A 344 -4.09 -22.90 8.58
N ASP A 345 -3.16 -23.83 8.77
CA ASP A 345 -3.07 -25.08 8.01
C ASP A 345 -4.12 -26.12 8.46
N ARG A 346 -4.76 -25.93 9.63
CA ARG A 346 -5.68 -26.90 10.23
C ARG A 346 -7.17 -26.60 10.04
N VAL A 347 -7.51 -25.39 9.61
CA VAL A 347 -8.91 -24.96 9.46
C VAL A 347 -9.67 -25.87 8.49
N ARG A 348 -10.81 -26.41 8.91
CA ARG A 348 -11.70 -27.21 8.04
C ARG A 348 -12.53 -26.30 7.14
N TRP A 349 -12.52 -26.57 5.83
CA TRP A 349 -13.28 -25.78 4.86
C TRP A 349 -14.80 -25.90 5.02
N SER A 350 -15.30 -27.07 5.42
CA SER A 350 -16.72 -27.25 5.73
C SER A 350 -17.17 -26.35 6.88
N PHE A 351 -16.31 -26.16 7.88
CA PHE A 351 -16.59 -25.24 8.99
C PHE A 351 -16.62 -23.78 8.51
N VAL A 352 -15.71 -23.37 7.62
CA VAL A 352 -15.71 -22.02 7.03
C VAL A 352 -17.04 -21.74 6.30
N ASP A 353 -17.52 -22.68 5.49
CA ASP A 353 -18.79 -22.54 4.76
C ASP A 353 -19.99 -22.42 5.72
N ILE A 354 -20.02 -23.23 6.78
CA ILE A 354 -21.05 -23.15 7.83
C ILE A 354 -21.03 -21.77 8.51
N VAL A 355 -19.85 -21.26 8.87
CA VAL A 355 -19.72 -19.94 9.51
C VAL A 355 -20.24 -18.83 8.60
N LEU A 356 -19.85 -18.83 7.32
CA LEU A 356 -20.33 -17.85 6.36
C LEU A 356 -21.86 -17.95 6.17
N GLN A 357 -22.40 -19.16 6.10
CA GLN A 357 -23.85 -19.36 5.97
C GLN A 357 -24.59 -18.79 7.17
N LYS A 358 -24.12 -19.06 8.38
CA LYS A 358 -24.72 -18.56 9.63
C LYS A 358 -24.53 -17.05 9.84
N MET A 359 -23.52 -16.44 9.23
CA MET A 359 -23.33 -14.98 9.20
C MET A 359 -24.20 -14.26 8.15
N GLY A 360 -25.03 -14.98 7.39
CA GLY A 360 -25.94 -14.41 6.40
C GLY A 360 -25.31 -14.17 5.02
N PHE A 361 -24.12 -14.71 4.74
CA PHE A 361 -23.55 -14.64 3.39
C PHE A 361 -24.37 -15.52 2.43
N GLY A 362 -24.76 -14.94 1.31
CA GLY A 362 -25.54 -15.63 0.28
C GLY A 362 -24.80 -16.82 -0.35
N GLN A 363 -25.56 -17.64 -1.07
CA GLN A 363 -25.02 -18.87 -1.67
C GLN A 363 -23.96 -18.57 -2.73
N ARG A 364 -24.08 -17.46 -3.46
CA ARG A 364 -23.15 -17.10 -4.54
C ARG A 364 -21.78 -16.71 -3.97
N TRP A 365 -21.78 -15.89 -2.91
CA TRP A 365 -20.57 -15.54 -2.18
C TRP A 365 -19.85 -16.77 -1.64
N ARG A 366 -20.60 -17.67 -0.99
CA ARG A 366 -20.04 -18.90 -0.42
C ARG A 366 -19.45 -19.81 -1.49
N SER A 367 -20.08 -19.90 -2.66
CA SER A 367 -19.52 -20.63 -3.81
C SER A 367 -18.19 -20.03 -4.29
N TRP A 368 -18.07 -18.70 -4.36
CA TRP A 368 -16.80 -18.05 -4.72
C TRP A 368 -15.68 -18.37 -3.73
N VAL A 369 -15.96 -18.26 -2.42
CA VAL A 369 -14.98 -18.57 -1.38
C VAL A 369 -14.59 -20.05 -1.43
N LYS A 370 -15.59 -20.95 -1.54
CA LYS A 370 -15.39 -22.39 -1.62
C LYS A 370 -14.52 -22.79 -2.81
N GLU A 371 -14.81 -22.27 -4.00
CA GLU A 371 -13.99 -22.51 -5.18
C GLU A 371 -12.55 -22.03 -4.95
N GLY A 372 -12.37 -20.83 -4.38
CA GLY A 372 -11.05 -20.27 -4.10
C GLY A 372 -10.20 -21.11 -3.16
N VAL A 373 -10.77 -21.64 -2.08
CA VAL A 373 -10.01 -22.41 -1.06
C VAL A 373 -9.85 -23.88 -1.40
N THR A 374 -10.84 -24.52 -2.02
CA THR A 374 -10.86 -25.99 -2.20
C THR A 374 -10.15 -26.48 -3.46
N THR A 375 -10.07 -25.66 -4.51
CA THR A 375 -9.47 -26.06 -5.80
C THR A 375 -7.96 -25.78 -5.89
N ALA A 376 -7.39 -25.23 -4.82
CA ALA A 376 -5.98 -24.84 -4.80
C ALA A 376 -5.05 -26.07 -4.89
N THR A 377 -4.13 -26.01 -5.83
CA THR A 377 -3.05 -27.00 -5.98
C THR A 377 -1.73 -26.35 -5.56
N MET A 378 -0.97 -27.00 -4.68
CA MET A 378 0.26 -26.46 -4.11
C MET A 378 1.50 -27.18 -4.63
N ALA A 379 2.59 -26.45 -4.81
CA ALA A 379 3.93 -27.02 -4.99
C ALA A 379 4.93 -26.29 -4.09
N VAL A 380 5.77 -27.01 -3.35
CA VAL A 380 6.78 -26.39 -2.48
C VAL A 380 7.99 -26.02 -3.32
N LEU A 381 8.50 -24.80 -3.16
CA LEU A 381 9.74 -24.38 -3.79
C LEU A 381 10.93 -24.91 -2.98
N VAL A 382 11.67 -25.82 -3.59
CA VAL A 382 12.94 -26.32 -3.08
C VAL A 382 14.04 -25.74 -3.95
N ASN A 383 14.91 -24.91 -3.36
CA ASN A 383 15.97 -24.19 -4.08
C ASN A 383 15.48 -23.40 -5.30
N GLY A 384 14.30 -22.78 -5.19
CA GLY A 384 13.67 -22.01 -6.27
C GLY A 384 12.92 -22.85 -7.31
N SER A 385 12.97 -24.17 -7.24
CA SER A 385 12.25 -25.08 -8.14
C SER A 385 11.00 -25.67 -7.49
N PRO A 386 9.83 -25.67 -8.16
CA PRO A 386 8.61 -26.27 -7.60
C PRO A 386 8.69 -27.80 -7.55
N SER A 387 8.29 -28.37 -6.42
CA SER A 387 8.11 -29.81 -6.23
C SER A 387 6.95 -30.35 -7.06
N LYS A 388 6.73 -31.68 -6.98
CA LYS A 388 5.49 -32.29 -7.48
C LYS A 388 4.28 -31.58 -6.85
N PRO A 389 3.29 -31.15 -7.65
CA PRO A 389 2.11 -30.51 -7.12
C PRO A 389 1.26 -31.50 -6.32
N PHE A 390 0.65 -31.02 -5.24
CA PHE A 390 -0.29 -31.76 -4.40
C PHE A 390 -1.54 -30.92 -4.13
N LYS A 391 -2.68 -31.59 -3.92
CA LYS A 391 -3.94 -30.91 -3.60
C LYS A 391 -4.02 -30.65 -2.09
N MET A 392 -4.61 -29.52 -1.72
CA MET A 392 -4.96 -29.28 -0.33
C MET A 392 -6.24 -30.05 0.03
N GLU A 393 -6.35 -30.50 1.27
CA GLU A 393 -7.57 -31.10 1.82
C GLU A 393 -8.22 -30.22 2.90
N ARG A 394 -7.44 -29.32 3.49
CA ARG A 394 -7.83 -28.39 4.55
C ARG A 394 -6.84 -27.23 4.65
N GLY A 395 -7.19 -26.23 5.43
CA GLY A 395 -6.34 -25.11 5.79
C GLY A 395 -6.52 -23.88 4.88
N LEU A 396 -6.07 -22.74 5.37
CA LEU A 396 -6.08 -21.45 4.67
C LEU A 396 -4.65 -21.09 4.25
N ARG A 397 -4.49 -20.50 3.06
CA ARG A 397 -3.17 -20.19 2.50
C ARG A 397 -2.52 -18.99 3.17
N GLN A 398 -1.33 -19.19 3.75
CA GLN A 398 -0.54 -18.11 4.37
C GLN A 398 0.13 -17.24 3.29
N GLY A 399 -0.47 -16.10 2.94
CA GLY A 399 0.01 -15.23 1.85
C GLY A 399 -1.10 -14.83 0.88
N ASP A 400 -2.24 -15.53 0.94
CA ASP A 400 -3.48 -15.15 0.29
C ASP A 400 -4.13 -13.96 1.02
N PRO A 401 -4.51 -12.87 0.32
CA PRO A 401 -5.20 -11.73 0.93
C PRO A 401 -6.50 -12.07 1.68
N LEU A 402 -7.23 -13.11 1.25
CA LEU A 402 -8.53 -13.48 1.80
C LEU A 402 -8.42 -14.28 3.11
N SER A 403 -7.42 -15.16 3.21
CA SER A 403 -7.21 -16.08 4.33
C SER A 403 -7.27 -15.43 5.72
N PRO A 404 -6.64 -14.27 6.00
CA PRO A 404 -6.66 -13.66 7.33
C PRO A 404 -8.07 -13.28 7.79
N LEU A 405 -8.93 -12.80 6.88
CA LEU A 405 -10.30 -12.41 7.23
C LEU A 405 -11.17 -13.64 7.50
N LEU A 406 -11.05 -14.68 6.67
CA LEU A 406 -11.72 -15.96 6.92
C LEU A 406 -11.30 -16.57 8.25
N PHE A 407 -10.01 -16.50 8.58
CA PHE A 407 -9.49 -16.96 9.86
C PHE A 407 -10.10 -16.18 11.04
N VAL A 408 -10.20 -14.86 10.93
CA VAL A 408 -10.84 -14.02 11.95
C VAL A 408 -12.31 -14.41 12.15
N LEU A 409 -13.08 -14.67 11.10
CA LEU A 409 -14.47 -15.11 11.23
C LEU A 409 -14.58 -16.48 11.90
N VAL A 410 -13.68 -17.41 11.60
CA VAL A 410 -13.61 -18.73 12.27
C VAL A 410 -13.30 -18.59 13.76
N VAL A 411 -12.34 -17.73 14.13
CA VAL A 411 -11.97 -17.49 15.53
C VAL A 411 -13.02 -16.65 16.27
N ASP A 412 -13.80 -15.82 15.56
CA ASP A 412 -14.93 -15.09 16.14
C ASP A 412 -16.03 -16.03 16.66
N VAL A 413 -16.13 -17.25 16.12
CA VAL A 413 -16.97 -18.30 16.71
C VAL A 413 -16.51 -18.64 18.13
N LEU A 414 -15.20 -18.73 18.38
CA LEU A 414 -14.67 -18.93 19.73
C LEU A 414 -15.02 -17.74 20.64
N HIS A 415 -14.89 -16.51 20.15
CA HIS A 415 -15.34 -15.30 20.87
C HIS A 415 -16.80 -15.41 21.34
N ARG A 416 -17.68 -15.87 20.45
CA ARG A 416 -19.12 -16.03 20.72
C ARG A 416 -19.42 -17.17 21.68
N MET A 417 -18.76 -18.32 21.51
CA MET A 417 -18.87 -19.44 22.45
C MET A 417 -18.45 -19.02 23.87
N LEU A 418 -17.37 -18.24 23.99
CA LEU A 418 -16.93 -17.68 25.26
C LEU A 418 -17.95 -16.71 25.85
N GLY A 419 -18.48 -15.79 25.03
CA GLY A 419 -19.52 -14.86 25.45
C GLY A 419 -20.79 -15.57 25.95
N GLU A 420 -21.22 -16.63 25.27
CA GLU A 420 -22.39 -17.41 25.67
C GLU A 420 -22.16 -18.22 26.96
N ALA A 421 -20.97 -18.77 27.12
CA ALA A 421 -20.60 -19.46 28.36
C ALA A 421 -20.57 -18.49 29.55
N VAL A 422 -20.16 -17.23 29.33
CA VAL A 422 -20.24 -16.16 30.34
C VAL A 422 -21.69 -15.79 30.65
N ARG A 423 -22.53 -15.55 29.63
CA ARG A 423 -23.96 -15.22 29.81
C ARG A 423 -24.72 -16.27 30.60
N ASN A 424 -24.41 -17.56 30.36
CA ASN A 424 -25.03 -18.68 31.05
C ASN A 424 -24.39 -19.02 32.41
N GLY A 425 -23.47 -18.19 32.91
CA GLY A 425 -22.81 -18.39 34.20
C GLY A 425 -21.89 -19.62 34.27
N ARG A 426 -21.50 -20.20 33.12
CA ARG A 426 -20.60 -21.37 33.05
C ARG A 426 -19.12 -20.98 33.13
N ILE A 427 -18.80 -19.76 32.73
CA ILE A 427 -17.45 -19.18 32.83
C ILE A 427 -17.59 -17.84 33.54
N ALA A 428 -16.90 -17.67 34.65
CA ALA A 428 -16.86 -16.38 35.34
C ALA A 428 -15.93 -15.40 34.58
N PRO A 429 -16.41 -14.22 34.16
CA PRO A 429 -15.55 -13.19 33.57
C PRO A 429 -14.72 -12.50 34.66
N LEU A 430 -13.56 -11.95 34.29
CA LEU A 430 -12.81 -11.08 35.21
C LEU A 430 -13.49 -9.70 35.25
N LEU A 431 -13.88 -9.25 36.44
CA LEU A 431 -14.44 -7.91 36.64
C LEU A 431 -13.33 -6.88 36.86
N VAL A 432 -13.20 -5.95 35.91
CA VAL A 432 -12.09 -4.98 35.86
C VAL A 432 -12.55 -3.56 36.17
N GLY A 433 -11.78 -2.88 37.04
CA GLY A 433 -12.00 -1.49 37.43
C GLY A 433 -13.13 -1.28 38.43
N GLY A 434 -13.54 -0.02 38.62
CA GLY A 434 -14.61 0.37 39.56
C GLY A 434 -16.02 0.12 39.02
N ASP A 435 -16.20 0.16 37.71
CA ASP A 435 -17.48 -0.06 37.02
C ASP A 435 -17.73 -1.56 36.71
N HIS A 436 -16.89 -2.45 37.25
CA HIS A 436 -17.01 -3.90 37.08
C HIS A 436 -17.14 -4.37 35.61
N ILE A 437 -16.29 -3.83 34.73
CA ILE A 437 -16.31 -4.19 33.30
C ILE A 437 -15.91 -5.66 33.14
N GLU A 438 -16.77 -6.45 32.50
CA GLU A 438 -16.53 -7.86 32.22
C GLU A 438 -15.44 -8.04 31.14
N LEU A 439 -14.36 -8.72 31.50
CA LEU A 439 -13.29 -9.09 30.60
C LEU A 439 -13.04 -10.60 30.69
N SER A 440 -13.42 -11.34 29.65
CA SER A 440 -13.17 -12.79 29.56
C SER A 440 -12.00 -13.13 28.66
N HIS A 441 -11.77 -12.38 27.58
CA HIS A 441 -10.70 -12.68 26.62
C HIS A 441 -10.33 -11.49 25.73
N LEU A 442 -9.13 -11.55 25.14
CA LEU A 442 -8.64 -10.67 24.08
C LEU A 442 -8.05 -11.51 22.95
N GLN A 443 -8.31 -11.11 21.71
CA GLN A 443 -7.83 -11.81 20.53
C GLN A 443 -7.13 -10.85 19.57
N PHE A 444 -6.01 -11.32 19.02
CA PHE A 444 -5.33 -10.71 17.89
C PHE A 444 -4.99 -11.82 16.89
N ALA A 445 -5.94 -12.12 15.99
CA ALA A 445 -5.89 -13.29 15.13
C ALA A 445 -5.72 -14.58 15.95
N ASP A 446 -4.58 -15.28 15.83
CA ASP A 446 -4.26 -16.51 16.56
C ASP A 446 -3.78 -16.24 18.00
N ASP A 447 -3.21 -15.08 18.30
CA ASP A 447 -2.81 -14.72 19.66
C ASP A 447 -4.05 -14.47 20.55
N THR A 448 -4.43 -15.46 21.35
CA THR A 448 -5.59 -15.39 22.26
C THR A 448 -5.14 -15.40 23.73
N ILE A 449 -5.65 -14.45 24.51
CA ILE A 449 -5.51 -14.44 25.97
C ILE A 449 -6.89 -14.54 26.61
N LEU A 450 -7.03 -15.43 27.59
CA LEU A 450 -8.20 -15.56 28.43
C LEU A 450 -7.93 -14.95 29.81
N PHE A 451 -8.93 -14.31 30.40
CA PHE A 451 -8.91 -13.70 31.73
C PHE A 451 -10.00 -14.34 32.58
N CYS A 452 -9.65 -14.76 33.79
CA CYS A 452 -10.62 -15.33 34.71
C CYS A 452 -10.22 -15.16 36.17
N PRO A 453 -11.19 -15.21 37.11
CA PRO A 453 -10.89 -15.43 38.52
C PRO A 453 -10.22 -16.81 38.73
N PRO A 454 -9.51 -17.01 39.85
CA PRO A 454 -8.84 -18.28 40.15
C PRO A 454 -9.83 -19.35 40.63
N GLU A 455 -10.78 -19.71 39.76
CA GLU A 455 -11.81 -20.70 40.02
C GLU A 455 -11.57 -21.96 39.18
N THR A 456 -11.47 -23.11 39.85
CA THR A 456 -11.17 -24.38 39.19
C THR A 456 -12.26 -24.79 38.20
N GLU A 457 -13.53 -24.54 38.51
CA GLU A 457 -14.65 -24.83 37.61
C GLU A 457 -14.54 -24.04 36.29
N THR A 458 -14.20 -22.76 36.38
CA THR A 458 -13.98 -21.88 35.22
C THR A 458 -12.85 -22.43 34.32
N ILE A 459 -11.74 -22.91 34.89
CA ILE A 459 -10.63 -23.52 34.13
C ILE A 459 -11.08 -24.80 33.41
N VAL A 460 -11.84 -25.67 34.09
CA VAL A 460 -12.39 -26.90 33.51
C VAL A 460 -13.33 -26.58 32.35
N ASN A 461 -14.19 -25.57 32.51
CA ASN A 461 -15.14 -25.16 31.50
C ASN A 461 -14.45 -24.50 30.29
N TYR A 462 -13.38 -23.74 30.49
CA TYR A 462 -12.51 -23.31 29.39
C TYR A 462 -11.95 -24.51 28.62
N LYS A 463 -11.37 -25.51 29.29
CA LYS A 463 -10.82 -26.69 28.62
C LYS A 463 -11.88 -27.44 27.79
N ARG A 464 -13.08 -27.62 28.35
CA ARG A 464 -14.22 -28.26 27.65
C ARG A 464 -14.65 -27.47 26.42
N LEU A 465 -14.80 -26.16 26.56
CA LEU A 465 -15.22 -25.27 25.46
C LEU A 465 -14.19 -25.26 24.33
N LEU A 466 -12.91 -25.13 24.68
CA LEU A 466 -11.80 -25.16 23.73
C LEU A 466 -11.73 -26.50 22.98
N ARG A 467 -11.99 -27.62 23.67
CA ARG A 467 -12.08 -28.94 23.02
C ARG A 467 -13.26 -29.04 22.05
N CYS A 468 -14.43 -28.48 22.41
CA CYS A 468 -15.57 -28.42 21.51
C CYS A 468 -15.23 -27.60 20.26
N PHE A 469 -14.61 -26.45 20.44
CA PHE A 469 -14.17 -25.59 19.34
C PHE A 469 -13.18 -26.31 18.40
N GLU A 470 -12.20 -27.03 18.94
CA GLU A 470 -11.27 -27.85 18.17
C GLU A 470 -12.00 -28.92 17.33
N LEU A 471 -12.95 -29.64 17.93
CA LEU A 471 -13.70 -30.69 17.25
C LEU A 471 -14.52 -30.17 16.06
N MET A 472 -15.06 -28.95 16.18
CA MET A 472 -15.84 -28.30 15.13
C MET A 472 -14.94 -27.71 14.04
N SER A 473 -14.00 -26.84 14.42
CA SER A 473 -13.19 -26.05 13.49
C SER A 473 -12.00 -26.80 12.89
N GLY A 474 -11.51 -27.84 13.58
CA GLY A 474 -10.22 -28.49 13.32
C GLY A 474 -9.02 -27.76 13.92
N LEU A 475 -9.21 -26.58 14.53
CA LEU A 475 -8.15 -25.80 15.17
C LEU A 475 -7.78 -26.37 16.54
N SER A 476 -6.66 -27.07 16.59
CA SER A 476 -6.11 -27.63 17.83
C SER A 476 -5.29 -26.59 18.59
N ILE A 477 -5.44 -26.59 19.91
CA ILE A 477 -4.62 -25.79 20.81
C ILE A 477 -3.35 -26.57 21.14
N ASN A 478 -2.22 -25.87 21.17
CA ASN A 478 -0.97 -26.38 21.66
C ASN A 478 -0.84 -26.02 23.14
N PHE A 479 -1.27 -26.92 24.04
CA PHE A 479 -1.21 -26.68 25.48
C PHE A 479 0.23 -26.64 26.02
N GLU A 480 1.18 -27.32 25.39
CA GLU A 480 2.61 -27.28 25.77
C GLU A 480 3.22 -25.88 25.57
N LYS A 481 2.82 -25.18 24.51
CA LYS A 481 3.24 -23.79 24.24
C LYS A 481 2.34 -22.74 24.89
N SER A 482 1.15 -23.14 25.32
CA SER A 482 0.26 -22.28 26.07
C SER A 482 0.79 -22.11 27.49
N ASN A 483 0.49 -20.98 28.13
CA ASN A 483 1.01 -20.67 29.45
C ASN A 483 -0.08 -20.12 30.37
N LEU A 484 -0.07 -20.57 31.62
CA LEU A 484 -0.89 -20.00 32.70
C LEU A 484 -0.06 -18.95 33.45
N ILE A 485 -0.58 -17.72 33.50
CA ILE A 485 0.03 -16.59 34.19
C ILE A 485 -0.86 -16.23 35.38
N SER A 486 -0.35 -16.43 36.58
CA SER A 486 -1.07 -16.09 37.81
C SER A 486 -0.72 -14.68 38.29
N VAL A 487 -1.71 -14.00 38.87
CA VAL A 487 -1.54 -12.72 39.55
C VAL A 487 -2.09 -12.86 40.96
N ASN A 488 -1.23 -12.75 41.97
CA ASN A 488 -1.57 -12.85 43.39
C ASN A 488 -2.31 -14.17 43.79
N CYS A 489 -2.10 -15.27 43.08
CA CYS A 489 -2.74 -16.56 43.39
C CYS A 489 -1.81 -17.48 44.19
N GLU A 490 -2.37 -18.43 44.92
CA GLU A 490 -1.63 -19.45 45.68
C GLU A 490 -1.01 -20.52 44.75
N GLN A 491 0.20 -20.98 45.09
CA GLN A 491 0.94 -21.96 44.27
C GLN A 491 0.17 -23.28 44.10
N ARG A 492 -0.49 -23.76 45.16
CA ARG A 492 -1.29 -24.99 45.14
C ARG A 492 -2.39 -24.95 44.06
N TRP A 493 -3.09 -23.83 43.94
CA TRP A 493 -4.13 -23.66 42.91
C TRP A 493 -3.53 -23.61 41.50
N ILE A 494 -2.37 -22.95 41.36
CA ILE A 494 -1.67 -22.82 40.07
C ILE A 494 -1.26 -24.20 39.55
N ASP A 495 -0.67 -25.04 40.41
CA ASP A 495 -0.23 -26.38 40.03
C ASP A 495 -1.43 -27.26 39.59
N GLN A 496 -2.56 -27.15 40.31
CA GLN A 496 -3.80 -27.83 39.94
C GLN A 496 -4.34 -27.34 38.58
N ALA A 497 -4.39 -26.01 38.36
CA ALA A 497 -4.88 -25.43 37.11
C ALA A 497 -3.98 -25.78 35.91
N CYS A 498 -2.66 -25.76 36.08
CA CYS A 498 -1.69 -26.22 35.09
C CYS A 498 -1.87 -27.71 34.76
N GLY A 499 -2.09 -28.56 35.78
CA GLY A 499 -2.39 -29.98 35.58
C GLY A 499 -3.69 -30.23 34.82
N ILE A 500 -4.75 -29.45 35.11
CA ILE A 500 -6.02 -29.52 34.38
C ILE A 500 -5.82 -29.11 32.92
N LEU A 501 -5.15 -27.99 32.63
CA LEU A 501 -4.96 -27.51 31.26
C LEU A 501 -3.92 -28.31 30.47
N GLY A 502 -2.94 -28.90 31.14
CA GLY A 502 -1.76 -29.50 30.51
C GLY A 502 -0.76 -28.45 30.00
N CYS A 503 -0.66 -27.30 30.67
CA CYS A 503 0.21 -26.19 30.27
C CYS A 503 1.22 -25.82 31.37
N GLN A 504 2.25 -25.05 31.01
CA GLN A 504 3.26 -24.59 31.96
C GLN A 504 2.86 -23.27 32.65
N GLN A 505 3.34 -23.07 33.87
CA GLN A 505 3.23 -21.78 34.58
C GLN A 505 4.25 -20.79 34.00
N ALA A 506 3.82 -19.55 33.78
CA ALA A 506 4.69 -18.44 33.44
C ALA A 506 4.51 -17.28 34.44
N ALA A 507 5.63 -16.73 34.93
CA ALA A 507 5.62 -15.59 35.85
C ALA A 507 5.74 -14.26 35.09
N LEU A 508 5.04 -13.23 35.57
CA LEU A 508 5.20 -11.87 35.04
C LEU A 508 6.63 -11.36 35.34
N PRO A 509 7.29 -10.68 34.39
CA PRO A 509 6.75 -10.19 33.12
C PRO A 509 6.80 -11.18 31.95
N VAL A 510 5.70 -11.27 31.18
CA VAL A 510 5.55 -12.18 30.02
C VAL A 510 5.31 -11.41 28.73
N ARG A 511 5.81 -11.91 27.60
CA ARG A 511 5.65 -11.25 26.29
C ARG A 511 4.29 -11.55 25.64
N TYR A 512 3.55 -10.49 25.31
CA TYR A 512 2.30 -10.52 24.55
C TYR A 512 2.31 -9.42 23.48
N LEU A 513 1.99 -9.79 22.22
CA LEU A 513 2.03 -8.88 21.07
C LEU A 513 3.33 -8.06 20.99
N GLY A 514 4.45 -8.67 21.34
CA GLY A 514 5.77 -8.02 21.33
C GLY A 514 6.12 -7.17 22.56
N ILE A 515 5.20 -6.94 23.50
CA ILE A 515 5.36 -6.14 24.73
C ILE A 515 5.42 -7.02 25.98
N SER A 516 6.16 -6.59 27.00
CA SER A 516 6.27 -7.28 28.28
C SER A 516 5.16 -6.87 29.25
N LEU A 517 4.13 -7.72 29.40
CA LEU A 517 3.04 -7.53 30.35
C LEU A 517 3.57 -7.50 31.79
N GLY A 518 3.07 -6.58 32.60
CA GLY A 518 3.42 -6.46 34.02
C GLY A 518 4.85 -5.97 34.30
N ALA A 519 5.63 -5.62 33.28
CA ALA A 519 6.92 -4.96 33.42
C ALA A 519 6.74 -3.46 33.73
N ASN A 520 7.72 -2.84 34.39
CA ASN A 520 7.72 -1.41 34.62
C ASN A 520 8.36 -0.69 33.42
N PRO A 521 7.61 0.08 32.61
CA PRO A 521 8.15 0.76 31.43
C PRO A 521 9.13 1.89 31.77
N ARG A 522 9.21 2.32 33.04
CA ARG A 522 10.16 3.36 33.48
C ARG A 522 11.59 2.82 33.65
N LEU A 523 11.76 1.50 33.74
CA LEU A 523 13.07 0.87 33.91
C LEU A 523 13.74 0.64 32.55
N VAL A 524 15.03 0.97 32.46
CA VAL A 524 15.85 0.74 31.25
C VAL A 524 15.86 -0.75 30.85
N LYS A 525 15.80 -1.68 31.82
CA LYS A 525 15.71 -3.13 31.61
C LYS A 525 14.56 -3.53 30.66
N THR A 526 13.42 -2.85 30.74
CA THR A 526 12.24 -3.12 29.90
C THR A 526 12.47 -2.77 28.42
N TRP A 527 13.39 -1.83 28.15
CA TRP A 527 13.73 -1.35 26.80
C TRP A 527 14.94 -2.06 26.19
N LYS A 528 15.67 -2.84 26.98
CA LYS A 528 16.88 -3.55 26.53
C LYS A 528 16.66 -4.39 25.27
N PRO A 529 15.56 -5.14 25.07
CA PRO A 529 15.31 -5.87 23.83
C PRO A 529 15.26 -5.01 22.56
N ILE A 530 14.87 -3.73 22.67
CA ILE A 530 14.89 -2.79 21.53
C ILE A 530 16.30 -2.27 21.30
N ILE A 531 17.00 -1.92 22.39
CA ILE A 531 18.37 -1.44 22.32
C ILE A 531 19.27 -2.50 21.69
N ASP A 532 19.15 -3.76 22.13
CA ASP A 532 19.92 -4.88 21.61
C ASP A 532 19.61 -5.13 20.12
N LYS A 533 18.36 -4.94 19.69
CA LYS A 533 17.99 -4.99 18.25
C LYS A 533 18.62 -3.86 17.44
N VAL A 534 18.70 -2.65 17.99
CA VAL A 534 19.38 -1.51 17.35
C VAL A 534 20.88 -1.80 17.23
N GLU A 535 21.51 -2.27 18.31
CA GLU A 535 22.92 -2.65 18.35
C GLU A 535 23.23 -3.78 17.35
N GLN A 536 22.39 -4.82 17.27
CA GLN A 536 22.52 -5.91 16.30
C GLN A 536 22.38 -5.42 14.84
N LYS A 537 21.45 -4.51 14.55
CA LYS A 537 21.33 -3.94 13.19
C LYS A 537 22.54 -3.09 12.83
N LEU A 538 23.08 -2.34 13.79
CA LEU A 538 24.28 -1.54 13.61
C LEU A 538 25.53 -2.41 13.38
N SER A 539 25.66 -3.55 14.06
CA SER A 539 26.81 -4.45 13.88
C SER A 539 26.82 -5.14 12.51
N LEU A 540 25.65 -5.44 11.96
CA LEU A 540 25.51 -6.00 10.60
C LEU A 540 25.89 -5.00 9.50
N TRP A 541 25.75 -3.70 9.76
CA TRP A 541 26.08 -2.68 8.77
C TRP A 541 27.57 -2.42 8.76
N LYS A 542 28.22 -2.70 7.62
CA LYS A 542 29.58 -2.25 7.35
C LYS A 542 29.59 -0.72 7.27
N ALA A 543 29.69 -0.05 8.42
CA ALA A 543 29.74 1.41 8.53
C ALA A 543 30.89 2.03 7.72
N LYS A 544 31.88 1.21 7.34
CA LYS A 544 33.01 1.53 6.47
C LYS A 544 32.62 1.78 5.00
N VAL A 545 31.57 1.14 4.47
CA VAL A 545 31.20 1.19 3.03
C VAL A 545 30.13 2.26 2.75
N LEU A 546 29.47 2.77 3.80
CA LEU A 546 28.35 3.70 3.64
C LEU A 546 28.80 5.16 3.80
N ASN A 547 28.52 5.97 2.78
CA ASN A 547 28.66 7.43 2.90
C ASN A 547 27.66 8.03 3.92
N LYS A 548 27.90 9.27 4.36
CA LYS A 548 27.07 9.95 5.39
C LYS A 548 25.58 10.04 5.01
N SER A 549 25.27 10.22 3.72
CA SER A 549 23.88 10.27 3.24
C SER A 549 23.19 8.91 3.34
N GLY A 550 23.89 7.81 3.01
CA GLY A 550 23.42 6.45 3.20
C GLY A 550 23.17 6.12 4.68
N LYS A 551 24.09 6.52 5.57
CA LYS A 551 23.91 6.38 7.03
C LYS A 551 22.68 7.14 7.51
N LEU A 552 22.46 8.38 7.05
CA LEU A 552 21.30 9.19 7.39
C LEU A 552 19.98 8.53 6.95
N VAL A 553 19.94 7.92 5.77
CA VAL A 553 18.76 7.18 5.28
C VAL A 553 18.46 5.99 6.18
N LEU A 554 19.46 5.21 6.59
CA LEU A 554 19.28 4.06 7.48
C LEU A 554 18.82 4.45 8.88
N ILE A 555 19.35 5.56 9.44
CA ILE A 555 18.88 6.09 10.73
C ILE A 555 17.38 6.39 10.65
N LYS A 556 16.94 7.11 9.61
CA LYS A 556 15.55 7.55 9.46
C LYS A 556 14.58 6.41 9.15
N SER A 557 14.96 5.53 8.23
CA SER A 557 14.07 4.48 7.72
C SER A 557 14.05 3.24 8.61
N VAL A 558 15.20 2.87 9.21
CA VAL A 558 15.32 1.65 10.00
C VAL A 558 15.41 1.96 11.49
N LEU A 559 16.45 2.64 11.98
CA LEU A 559 16.68 2.78 13.43
C LEU A 559 15.55 3.51 14.14
N ASN A 560 15.05 4.60 13.55
CA ASN A 560 13.94 5.38 14.08
C ASN A 560 12.59 4.66 14.01
N SER A 561 12.47 3.57 13.25
CA SER A 561 11.23 2.80 13.12
C SER A 561 11.11 1.68 14.17
N LEU A 562 12.25 1.10 14.57
CA LEU A 562 12.32 -0.01 15.53
C LEU A 562 11.62 0.27 16.88
N PRO A 563 11.81 1.44 17.53
CA PRO A 563 11.20 1.70 18.83
C PRO A 563 9.72 2.13 18.75
N ILE A 564 9.20 2.49 17.57
CA ILE A 564 7.88 3.15 17.41
C ILE A 564 6.75 2.39 18.12
N TYR A 565 6.79 1.05 18.06
CA TYR A 565 5.78 0.21 18.70
C TYR A 565 5.70 0.44 20.21
N TYR A 566 6.86 0.49 20.90
CA TYR A 566 6.92 0.79 22.34
C TYR A 566 6.65 2.27 22.61
N LEU A 567 7.16 3.18 21.77
CA LEU A 567 6.92 4.62 21.91
C LEU A 567 5.44 5.01 21.79
N SER A 568 4.60 4.13 21.23
CA SER A 568 3.16 4.36 21.10
C SER A 568 2.38 3.98 22.36
N LEU A 569 2.96 3.22 23.29
CA LEU A 569 2.28 2.71 24.49
C LEU A 569 2.98 3.12 25.80
N TYR A 570 4.30 3.34 25.76
CA TYR A 570 5.10 3.64 26.93
C TYR A 570 5.81 4.98 26.82
N LYS A 571 5.85 5.69 27.95
CA LYS A 571 6.70 6.86 28.14
C LYS A 571 8.15 6.42 28.23
N MET A 572 8.97 6.89 27.30
CA MET A 572 10.38 6.54 27.22
C MET A 572 11.18 7.25 28.34
N PRO A 573 11.97 6.52 29.14
CA PRO A 573 12.90 7.13 30.08
C PRO A 573 13.98 7.93 29.35
N LYS A 574 14.40 9.06 29.92
CA LYS A 574 15.46 9.90 29.34
C LYS A 574 16.75 9.12 29.07
N ALA A 575 17.17 8.25 30.02
CA ALA A 575 18.34 7.40 29.84
C ALA A 575 18.26 6.47 28.61
N VAL A 576 17.06 5.98 28.26
CA VAL A 576 16.86 5.17 27.05
C VAL A 576 16.98 6.04 25.80
N ALA A 577 16.38 7.23 25.83
CA ALA A 577 16.48 8.20 24.73
C ALA A 577 17.94 8.58 24.47
N ASP A 578 18.69 8.92 25.52
CA ASP A 578 20.10 9.30 25.45
C ASP A 578 20.96 8.14 24.91
N LYS A 579 20.67 6.90 25.30
CA LYS A 579 21.36 5.71 24.74
C LYS A 579 21.06 5.53 23.25
N LEU A 580 19.80 5.65 22.82
CA LEU A 580 19.43 5.56 21.40
C LEU A 580 20.07 6.69 20.57
N ILE A 581 20.05 7.92 21.09
CA ILE A 581 20.68 9.08 20.47
C ILE A 581 22.19 8.85 20.33
N THR A 582 22.84 8.32 21.38
CA THR A 582 24.27 8.00 21.36
C THR A 582 24.60 6.97 20.29
N LEU A 583 23.80 5.90 20.16
CA LEU A 583 23.98 4.90 19.10
C LEU A 583 23.82 5.50 17.70
N GLN A 584 22.82 6.37 17.50
CA GLN A 584 22.60 7.06 16.22
C GLN A 584 23.74 8.05 15.90
N ARG A 585 24.21 8.81 16.89
CA ARG A 585 25.32 9.76 16.77
C ARG A 585 26.61 9.04 16.44
N ASN A 586 26.92 7.97 17.16
CA ASN A 586 28.10 7.15 16.91
C ASN A 586 28.05 6.56 15.51
N PHE A 587 26.91 6.00 15.09
CA PHE A 587 26.78 5.47 13.73
C PHE A 587 26.96 6.55 12.65
N MET A 588 26.37 7.74 12.84
CA MET A 588 26.47 8.86 11.89
C MET A 588 27.91 9.35 11.70
N TRP A 589 28.68 9.44 12.80
CA TRP A 589 30.01 10.04 12.79
C TRP A 589 31.17 9.04 12.78
N CYS A 590 30.95 7.75 13.01
CA CYS A 590 32.00 6.72 13.04
C CYS A 590 32.82 6.69 11.75
N LYS A 591 34.15 6.63 11.92
CA LYS A 591 35.18 6.37 10.89
C LYS A 591 35.73 4.95 11.04
N GLU A 592 36.55 4.52 10.07
CA GLU A 592 36.92 3.15 9.69
C GLU A 592 37.18 2.08 10.77
N ASN A 593 37.35 2.36 12.06
CA ASN A 593 37.73 1.36 13.08
C ASN A 593 36.98 1.45 14.43
N GLY A 594 35.67 1.73 14.41
CA GLY A 594 34.86 1.70 15.66
C GLY A 594 35.09 2.88 16.61
N ASN A 595 36.12 3.70 16.37
CA ASN A 595 36.31 4.97 17.06
C ASN A 595 35.20 5.97 16.67
N SER A 596 34.64 6.66 17.66
CA SER A 596 33.68 7.74 17.46
C SER A 596 34.35 8.86 16.68
N GLY A 597 33.98 9.05 15.42
CA GLY A 597 34.48 10.19 14.66
C GLY A 597 33.94 11.50 15.22
N ILE A 598 34.66 12.59 14.95
CA ILE A 598 34.37 13.92 15.50
C ILE A 598 32.98 14.38 15.01
N PRO A 599 32.04 14.67 15.93
CA PRO A 599 30.72 15.19 15.59
C PRO A 599 30.85 16.58 14.95
N MET A 600 30.47 16.70 13.68
CA MET A 600 30.65 17.93 12.91
C MET A 600 29.64 19.02 13.26
N VAL A 601 28.47 18.63 13.76
CA VAL A 601 27.32 19.51 14.00
C VAL A 601 26.64 19.12 15.32
N LYS A 602 26.09 20.12 16.02
CA LYS A 602 25.16 19.92 17.14
C LYS A 602 24.05 18.94 16.76
N TRP A 603 23.75 17.99 17.63
CA TRP A 603 22.80 16.92 17.31
C TRP A 603 21.37 17.45 17.19
N GLU A 604 21.06 18.53 17.89
CA GLU A 604 19.79 19.24 17.84
C GLU A 604 19.49 19.74 16.41
N LEU A 605 20.51 20.23 15.69
CA LEU A 605 20.38 20.64 14.29
C LEU A 605 20.20 19.43 13.35
N VAL A 606 20.82 18.29 13.66
CA VAL A 606 20.61 17.02 12.94
C VAL A 606 19.17 16.50 13.14
N GLN A 607 18.62 16.66 14.34
CA GLN A 607 17.25 16.28 14.68
C GLN A 607 16.21 17.23 14.09
N ALA A 608 16.53 18.52 13.95
CA ALA A 608 15.63 19.55 13.46
C ALA A 608 15.08 19.23 12.04
N PRO A 609 13.84 19.61 11.73
CA PRO A 609 13.26 19.39 10.41
C PRO A 609 14.04 20.04 9.27
N LYS A 610 14.00 19.41 8.08
CA LYS A 610 14.54 20.00 6.84
C LYS A 610 13.97 21.39 6.53
N LYS A 611 12.72 21.67 6.91
CA LYS A 611 12.06 22.97 6.72
C LYS A 611 12.71 24.11 7.52
N VAL A 612 13.36 23.81 8.65
CA VAL A 612 14.08 24.80 9.46
C VAL A 612 15.60 24.65 9.29
N GLY A 613 16.04 23.98 8.23
CA GLY A 613 17.46 23.82 7.92
C GLY A 613 18.18 22.67 8.61
N GLY A 614 17.48 21.76 9.27
CA GLY A 614 18.08 20.56 9.87
C GLY A 614 18.15 19.35 8.93
N LEU A 615 18.65 18.21 9.44
CA LEU A 615 18.70 16.97 8.66
C LEU A 615 17.41 16.15 8.74
N GLY A 616 16.50 16.44 9.66
CA GLY A 616 15.20 15.78 9.78
C GLY A 616 15.27 14.35 10.34
N VAL A 617 16.26 14.04 11.19
CA VAL A 617 16.29 12.77 11.93
C VAL A 617 15.10 12.69 12.90
N GLY A 618 14.72 13.83 13.49
CA GLY A 618 13.65 13.94 14.47
C GLY A 618 14.09 13.51 15.86
N ASP A 619 13.59 14.21 16.87
CA ASP A 619 13.82 13.87 18.27
C ASP A 619 12.92 12.69 18.69
N ALA A 620 13.54 11.67 19.30
CA ALA A 620 12.87 10.48 19.78
C ALA A 620 11.91 10.78 20.95
N MET A 621 12.21 11.75 21.80
CA MET A 621 11.36 12.18 22.92
C MET A 621 10.14 12.98 22.43
N LEU A 622 10.33 13.90 21.48
CA LEU A 622 9.21 14.60 20.84
C LEU A 622 8.30 13.61 20.10
N ARG A 623 8.90 12.63 19.42
CA ARG A 623 8.14 11.56 18.75
C ARG A 623 7.34 10.71 19.73
N ASN A 624 7.93 10.32 20.86
CA ASN A 624 7.20 9.59 21.92
C ASN A 624 6.03 10.41 22.45
N THR A 625 6.25 11.69 22.74
CA THR A 625 5.19 12.61 23.21
C THR A 625 4.05 12.71 22.20
N ALA A 626 4.35 12.90 20.92
CA ALA A 626 3.34 12.99 19.87
C ALA A 626 2.58 11.66 19.64
N LEU A 627 3.26 10.51 19.80
CA LEU A 627 2.63 9.19 19.70
C LEU A 627 1.72 8.91 20.91
N LEU A 628 2.11 9.31 22.12
CA LEU A 628 1.27 9.20 23.31
C LEU A 628 0.07 10.16 23.23
N PHE A 629 0.26 11.38 22.75
CA PHE A 629 -0.84 12.34 22.55
C PHE A 629 -1.87 11.88 21.51
N LYS A 630 -1.52 10.95 20.61
CA LYS A 630 -2.50 10.29 19.74
C LYS A 630 -3.62 9.61 20.53
N TRP A 631 -3.35 9.10 21.73
CA TRP A 631 -4.39 8.53 22.57
C TRP A 631 -5.36 9.57 23.12
N TRP A 632 -4.93 10.83 23.31
CA TRP A 632 -5.84 11.92 23.68
C TRP A 632 -6.83 12.23 22.56
N TRP A 633 -6.32 12.30 21.32
CA TRP A 633 -7.16 12.43 20.13
C TRP A 633 -8.15 11.26 20.02
N ARG A 634 -7.66 10.02 20.16
CA ARG A 634 -8.52 8.83 20.10
C ARG A 634 -9.56 8.79 21.23
N PHE A 635 -9.19 9.17 22.45
CA PHE A 635 -10.13 9.25 23.57
C PHE A 635 -11.25 10.25 23.29
N SER A 636 -10.94 11.35 22.61
CA SER A 636 -11.92 12.39 22.28
C SER A 636 -12.78 12.03 21.06
N LYS A 637 -12.25 11.26 20.10
CA LYS A 637 -12.91 10.96 18.83
C LYS A 637 -13.59 9.58 18.76
N GLU A 638 -13.10 8.58 19.49
CA GLU A 638 -13.64 7.23 19.43
C GLU A 638 -14.77 7.04 20.45
N ASP A 639 -15.92 6.57 19.96
CA ASP A 639 -17.12 6.30 20.75
C ASP A 639 -16.99 5.02 21.58
N CYS A 640 -16.64 5.21 22.85
CA CYS A 640 -16.63 4.20 23.91
C CYS A 640 -16.13 2.77 23.52
N PRO A 641 -14.96 2.61 22.85
CA PRO A 641 -14.40 1.29 22.58
C PRO A 641 -14.01 0.58 23.89
N LEU A 642 -13.88 -0.76 23.86
CA LEU A 642 -13.52 -1.57 25.04
C LEU A 642 -12.28 -1.05 25.79
N TRP A 643 -11.25 -0.61 25.06
CA TRP A 643 -10.05 -0.04 25.68
C TRP A 643 -10.37 1.22 26.49
N LYS A 644 -11.28 2.07 26.01
CA LYS A 644 -11.72 3.30 26.69
C LYS A 644 -12.56 2.96 27.92
N LYS A 645 -13.49 2.00 27.82
CA LYS A 645 -14.29 1.48 28.95
C LYS A 645 -13.40 0.99 30.10
N ILE A 646 -12.43 0.13 29.80
CA ILE A 646 -11.53 -0.45 30.82
C ILE A 646 -10.63 0.63 31.44
N VAL A 647 -10.05 1.50 30.61
CA VAL A 647 -9.23 2.61 31.09
C VAL A 647 -10.03 3.54 32.00
N CYS A 648 -11.25 3.92 31.60
CA CYS A 648 -12.15 4.76 32.38
C CYS A 648 -12.48 4.11 33.72
N SER A 649 -12.89 2.83 33.71
CA SER A 649 -13.23 2.08 34.92
C SER A 649 -12.04 1.89 35.87
N CYS A 650 -10.83 1.62 35.35
CA CYS A 650 -9.61 1.50 36.15
C CYS A 650 -9.18 2.82 36.79
N ASN A 651 -9.41 3.94 36.11
CA ASN A 651 -8.89 5.27 36.48
C ASN A 651 -9.97 6.25 36.98
N LYS A 652 -11.22 5.81 37.13
CA LYS A 652 -12.38 6.65 37.52
C LYS A 652 -12.59 7.86 36.59
N LEU A 653 -12.55 7.64 35.28
CA LEU A 653 -12.79 8.67 34.27
C LEU A 653 -14.16 8.46 33.62
N ASN A 654 -14.82 9.54 33.20
CA ASN A 654 -16.04 9.51 32.42
C ASN A 654 -15.72 9.33 30.92
N PRO A 655 -16.26 8.31 30.23
CA PRO A 655 -15.98 8.08 28.81
C PRO A 655 -16.64 9.10 27.87
N ASN A 656 -17.67 9.82 28.32
CA ASN A 656 -18.45 10.74 27.49
C ASN A 656 -17.94 12.19 27.58
N VAL A 657 -16.96 12.45 28.44
CA VAL A 657 -16.38 13.77 28.65
C VAL A 657 -14.98 13.80 28.03
N ILE A 658 -14.58 14.93 27.45
CA ILE A 658 -13.23 15.10 26.91
C ILE A 658 -12.20 14.93 28.03
N LEU A 659 -11.09 14.25 27.77
CA LEU A 659 -10.07 13.94 28.80
C LEU A 659 -9.50 15.21 29.47
N ALA A 660 -9.43 16.31 28.72
CA ALA A 660 -8.86 17.58 29.16
C ALA A 660 -9.60 18.23 30.35
N THR A 661 -10.91 17.99 30.48
CA THR A 661 -11.75 18.59 31.52
C THR A 661 -11.90 17.70 32.75
N GLN A 662 -11.25 16.54 32.77
CA GLN A 662 -11.37 15.55 33.83
C GLN A 662 -10.14 15.54 34.76
N PRO A 663 -10.34 15.27 36.07
CA PRO A 663 -9.22 15.14 37.00
C PRO A 663 -8.39 13.88 36.70
N LEU A 664 -7.10 14.07 36.44
CA LEU A 664 -6.16 12.98 36.16
C LEU A 664 -5.54 12.44 37.45
N GLN A 665 -5.53 11.12 37.64
CA GLN A 665 -5.00 10.50 38.87
C GLN A 665 -3.47 10.58 39.00
N VAL A 666 -3.00 10.63 40.26
CA VAL A 666 -1.58 10.79 40.65
C VAL A 666 -0.80 9.46 40.65
N LYS A 667 -1.46 8.30 40.73
CA LYS A 667 -0.86 6.94 40.71
C LYS A 667 -1.63 6.06 39.70
N GLY A 668 -0.95 5.23 38.90
CA GLY A 668 -1.63 4.43 37.87
C GLY A 668 -0.69 3.75 36.86
N GLY A 669 -1.29 3.01 35.92
CA GLY A 669 -0.63 2.17 34.92
C GLY A 669 -0.14 2.92 33.68
N PRO A 670 0.06 2.21 32.54
CA PRO A 670 0.46 2.83 31.28
C PRO A 670 -0.43 4.00 30.85
N TRP A 671 -1.74 3.96 31.14
CA TRP A 671 -2.64 5.07 30.82
C TRP A 671 -2.25 6.38 31.52
N ARG A 672 -1.78 6.30 32.76
CA ARG A 672 -1.28 7.48 33.48
C ARG A 672 -0.07 8.08 32.75
N ASP A 673 0.87 7.26 32.29
CA ASP A 673 2.06 7.74 31.59
C ASP A 673 1.69 8.39 30.24
N ILE A 674 0.61 7.92 29.59
CA ILE A 674 0.00 8.55 28.40
C ILE A 674 -0.63 9.91 28.75
N CYS A 675 -1.28 10.04 29.90
CA CYS A 675 -1.89 11.28 30.37
C CYS A 675 -0.84 12.31 30.86
N GLN A 676 0.24 11.84 31.48
CA GLN A 676 1.33 12.68 31.99
C GLN A 676 2.39 12.93 30.92
N LEU A 677 1.98 13.58 29.83
CA LEU A 677 2.87 14.05 28.79
C LEU A 677 3.92 14.98 29.43
N ASN A 678 5.19 14.63 29.26
CA ASN A 678 6.32 15.31 29.91
C ASN A 678 6.67 16.60 29.17
N ILE A 679 5.68 17.47 28.99
CA ILE A 679 5.87 18.77 28.39
C ILE A 679 6.34 19.68 29.53
N LYS A 680 7.63 20.03 29.52
CA LYS A 680 8.27 20.84 30.57
C LYS A 680 7.62 22.22 30.72
N GLU A 681 7.16 22.81 29.61
CA GLU A 681 6.37 24.05 29.63
C GLU A 681 4.86 23.79 29.69
N PRO A 682 4.15 24.25 30.73
CA PRO A 682 2.68 24.21 30.80
C PRO A 682 2.01 24.83 29.57
N ARG A 683 2.58 25.91 29.03
CA ARG A 683 2.09 26.60 27.82
C ARG A 683 1.96 25.68 26.61
N ILE A 684 2.93 24.78 26.38
CA ILE A 684 2.89 23.85 25.24
C ILE A 684 1.82 22.78 25.47
N ARG A 685 1.64 22.32 26.72
CA ARG A 685 0.56 21.40 27.07
C ARG A 685 -0.80 22.04 26.81
N ASP A 686 -1.00 23.27 27.24
CA ASP A 686 -2.25 24.00 27.04
C ASP A 686 -2.51 24.28 25.56
N LYS A 687 -1.47 24.59 24.79
CA LYS A 687 -1.54 24.71 23.32
C LYS A 687 -1.95 23.40 22.66
N MET A 688 -1.39 22.27 23.09
CA MET A 688 -1.78 20.96 22.55
C MET A 688 -3.21 20.58 22.91
N VAL A 689 -3.62 20.81 24.16
CA VAL A 689 -4.98 20.55 24.63
C VAL A 689 -5.99 21.45 23.90
N SER A 690 -5.73 22.75 23.77
CA SER A 690 -6.59 23.70 23.03
C SER A 690 -6.62 23.46 21.52
N GLY A 691 -5.65 22.69 21.00
CA GLY A 691 -5.63 22.19 19.62
C GLY A 691 -6.69 21.12 19.34
N LEU A 692 -7.17 20.42 20.37
CA LEU A 692 -8.36 19.57 20.31
C LEU A 692 -9.58 20.45 20.53
N ALA A 693 -10.35 20.71 19.47
CA ALA A 693 -11.56 21.52 19.57
C ALA A 693 -12.75 20.80 18.98
N MET A 694 -13.95 21.12 19.46
CA MET A 694 -15.18 20.65 18.84
C MET A 694 -15.52 21.56 17.67
N GLU A 695 -15.73 20.99 16.49
CA GLU A 695 -16.36 21.65 15.36
C GLU A 695 -17.83 21.24 15.38
N ILE A 696 -18.72 22.22 15.56
CA ILE A 696 -20.16 21.94 15.65
C ILE A 696 -20.71 21.74 14.23
N GLY A 697 -21.39 20.61 14.04
CA GLY A 697 -22.11 20.27 12.83
C GLY A 697 -23.59 20.58 13.03
N ASN A 698 -24.38 19.58 13.44
CA ASN A 698 -25.82 19.69 13.64
C ASN A 698 -26.19 20.06 15.09
N GLY A 699 -25.22 20.11 16.01
CA GLY A 699 -25.43 20.50 17.40
C GLY A 699 -26.09 19.44 18.28
N MET A 700 -26.25 18.21 17.78
CA MET A 700 -27.02 17.15 18.44
C MET A 700 -26.21 16.34 19.47
N GLN A 701 -24.91 16.60 19.61
CA GLN A 701 -24.04 15.84 20.53
C GLN A 701 -23.36 16.73 21.57
N THR A 702 -23.40 18.05 21.39
CA THR A 702 -22.68 19.02 22.21
C THR A 702 -23.65 19.82 23.07
N ARG A 703 -23.40 19.90 24.38
CA ARG A 703 -24.21 20.70 25.30
C ARG A 703 -23.88 22.18 25.18
N PHE A 704 -24.91 23.03 25.11
CA PHE A 704 -24.73 24.45 24.85
C PHE A 704 -23.93 25.15 25.97
N TRP A 705 -24.29 24.94 27.24
CA TRP A 705 -23.67 25.67 28.36
C TRP A 705 -22.43 24.99 28.95
N GLU A 706 -22.46 23.66 29.05
CA GLU A 706 -21.50 22.87 29.82
C GLU A 706 -20.25 22.43 29.05
N ASP A 707 -20.33 22.29 27.72
CA ASP A 707 -19.22 21.81 26.91
C ASP A 707 -18.34 22.97 26.39
N ASN A 708 -17.06 22.69 26.16
CA ASN A 708 -16.11 23.66 25.61
C ASN A 708 -16.05 23.56 24.08
N TRP A 709 -16.98 24.23 23.41
CA TRP A 709 -17.15 24.14 21.96
C TRP A 709 -16.92 25.45 21.19
N ILE A 710 -16.71 26.56 21.91
CA ILE A 710 -16.47 27.88 21.32
C ILE A 710 -15.19 28.51 21.89
N GLN A 711 -14.53 29.37 21.11
CA GLN A 711 -13.31 30.06 21.59
C GLN A 711 -13.61 30.88 22.85
N GLY A 712 -12.70 30.86 23.83
CA GLY A 712 -12.84 31.54 25.13
C GLY A 712 -13.30 30.65 26.30
N GLY A 713 -13.46 29.35 26.10
CA GLY A 713 -13.80 28.39 27.17
C GLY A 713 -15.31 28.14 27.33
N VAL A 714 -15.68 27.37 28.36
CA VAL A 714 -17.06 26.93 28.65
C VAL A 714 -17.98 28.13 28.94
N LEU A 715 -19.13 28.19 28.26
CA LEU A 715 -20.07 29.31 28.39
C LEU A 715 -20.61 29.47 29.81
N LYS A 716 -20.86 28.38 30.53
CA LYS A 716 -21.22 28.40 31.96
C LYS A 716 -20.20 29.15 32.84
N GLY A 717 -18.91 29.02 32.52
CA GLY A 717 -17.84 29.70 33.25
C GLY A 717 -17.71 31.18 32.89
N SER A 718 -17.92 31.52 31.62
CA SER A 718 -17.86 32.91 31.13
C SER A 718 -19.12 33.73 31.48
N TYR A 719 -20.29 33.10 31.52
CA TYR A 719 -21.58 33.75 31.77
C TYR A 719 -22.35 33.04 32.91
N PRO A 720 -21.80 32.97 34.13
CA PRO A 720 -22.41 32.22 35.23
C PRO A 720 -23.80 32.76 35.62
N ARG A 721 -24.01 34.07 35.46
CA ARG A 721 -25.30 34.72 35.70
C ARG A 721 -26.35 34.28 34.68
N LEU A 722 -26.05 34.35 33.38
CA LEU A 722 -26.96 33.89 32.31
C LEU A 722 -27.25 32.40 32.44
N TYR A 723 -26.25 31.59 32.76
CA TYR A 723 -26.44 30.16 33.03
C TYR A 723 -27.47 29.93 34.13
N SER A 724 -27.33 30.60 35.29
CA SER A 724 -28.21 30.41 36.44
C SER A 724 -29.69 30.73 36.17
N ILE A 725 -29.97 31.67 35.24
CA ILE A 725 -31.32 32.12 34.89
C ILE A 725 -31.85 31.51 33.58
N SER A 726 -31.04 30.72 32.87
CA SER A 726 -31.48 30.00 31.67
C SER A 726 -32.40 28.82 32.02
N SER A 727 -33.43 28.64 31.20
CA SER A 727 -34.29 27.44 31.22
C SER A 727 -33.68 26.28 30.42
N GLN A 728 -32.58 26.52 29.70
CA GLN A 728 -31.95 25.58 28.76
C GLN A 728 -30.65 24.96 29.32
N GLN A 729 -30.54 24.85 30.64
CA GLN A 729 -29.40 24.20 31.30
C GLN A 729 -29.34 22.72 30.90
N GLY A 730 -28.17 22.24 30.47
CA GLY A 730 -27.99 20.85 30.03
C GLY A 730 -28.58 20.49 28.65
N LEU A 731 -29.20 21.44 27.93
CA LEU A 731 -29.68 21.20 26.56
C LEU A 731 -28.54 21.15 25.55
N LEU A 732 -28.80 20.45 24.44
CA LEU A 732 -27.90 20.38 23.30
C LEU A 732 -27.97 21.66 22.47
N ILE A 733 -26.91 21.95 21.71
CA ILE A 733 -26.86 23.13 20.83
C ILE A 733 -28.03 23.11 19.84
N GLY A 734 -28.34 21.94 19.28
CA GLY A 734 -29.46 21.75 18.35
C GLY A 734 -30.84 22.02 18.95
N ASP A 735 -30.96 22.08 20.28
CA ASP A 735 -32.22 22.40 20.98
C ASP A 735 -32.29 23.88 21.40
N CYS A 736 -31.22 24.65 21.20
CA CYS A 736 -31.11 26.05 21.60
C CYS A 736 -31.46 27.04 20.48
N GLY A 737 -32.14 26.58 19.44
CA GLY A 737 -32.49 27.38 18.27
C GLY A 737 -33.35 26.62 17.26
N PHE A 738 -33.56 27.23 16.10
CA PHE A 738 -34.29 26.63 14.99
C PHE A 738 -33.71 27.07 13.64
N TRP A 739 -33.99 26.29 12.61
CA TRP A 739 -33.60 26.61 11.23
C TRP A 739 -34.65 27.52 10.59
N ASP A 740 -34.21 28.65 10.06
CA ASP A 740 -35.00 29.50 9.17
C ASP A 740 -34.35 29.50 7.79
N GLY A 741 -34.90 28.68 6.88
CA GLY A 741 -34.29 28.40 5.58
C GLY A 741 -32.92 27.72 5.71
N LEU A 742 -31.85 28.43 5.32
CA LEU A 742 -30.46 27.95 5.39
C LEU A 742 -29.69 28.48 6.60
N ASP A 743 -30.28 29.39 7.38
CA ASP A 743 -29.63 30.05 8.50
C ASP A 743 -30.15 29.52 9.84
N TRP A 744 -29.25 29.43 10.82
CA TRP A 744 -29.58 29.02 12.18
C TRP A 744 -29.87 30.23 13.05
N ILE A 745 -31.03 30.21 13.73
CA ILE A 745 -31.45 31.26 14.65
C ILE A 745 -31.39 30.72 16.08
N TRP A 746 -30.60 31.38 16.93
CA TRP A 746 -30.53 31.09 18.36
C TRP A 746 -31.80 31.55 19.08
N ASN A 747 -32.38 30.68 19.91
CA ASN A 747 -33.57 30.96 20.70
C ASN A 747 -33.27 30.73 22.19
N PHE A 748 -33.01 31.81 22.93
CA PHE A 748 -32.68 31.74 24.35
C PHE A 748 -33.91 31.88 25.24
N GLN A 749 -34.11 30.91 26.13
CA GLN A 749 -35.21 30.90 27.09
C GLN A 749 -34.71 31.18 28.51
N TRP A 750 -35.34 32.17 29.15
CA TRP A 750 -34.99 32.66 30.49
C TRP A 750 -36.13 32.39 31.47
N ARG A 751 -35.81 32.11 32.73
CA ARG A 751 -36.80 31.83 33.79
C ARG A 751 -37.63 33.05 34.21
N ARG A 752 -37.17 34.25 33.83
CA ARG A 752 -37.78 35.55 34.13
C ARG A 752 -37.33 36.59 33.10
N GLU A 753 -37.94 37.77 33.12
CA GLU A 753 -37.47 38.93 32.38
C GLU A 753 -36.05 39.34 32.82
N LEU A 754 -35.23 39.73 31.84
CA LEU A 754 -33.84 40.09 32.05
C LEU A 754 -33.72 41.56 32.48
N PHE A 755 -32.83 41.82 33.42
CA PHE A 755 -32.47 43.19 33.76
C PHE A 755 -31.58 43.82 32.68
N GLN A 756 -31.50 45.15 32.64
CA GLN A 756 -30.76 45.89 31.60
C GLN A 756 -29.27 45.49 31.52
N TRP A 757 -28.63 45.20 32.65
CA TRP A 757 -27.24 44.70 32.68
C TRP A 757 -27.12 43.22 32.27
N GLU A 758 -28.18 42.43 32.37
CA GLU A 758 -28.22 41.04 31.88
C GLU A 758 -28.41 41.00 30.36
N LEU A 759 -29.14 41.98 29.79
CA LEU A 759 -29.25 42.16 28.34
C LEU A 759 -27.88 42.44 27.69
N GLU A 760 -27.02 43.22 28.35
CA GLU A 760 -25.65 43.46 27.88
C GLU A 760 -24.83 42.15 27.82
N LEU A 761 -24.98 41.27 28.80
CA LEU A 761 -24.34 39.95 28.78
C LEU A 761 -24.88 39.06 27.64
N VAL A 762 -26.17 39.17 27.31
CA VAL A 762 -26.78 38.45 26.17
C VAL A 762 -26.24 38.98 24.84
N ASN A 763 -26.04 40.29 24.69
CA ASN A 763 -25.41 40.87 23.50
C ASN A 763 -23.98 40.36 23.31
N GLN A 764 -23.19 40.31 24.39
CA GLN A 764 -21.84 39.74 24.36
C GLN A 764 -21.85 38.25 23.99
N LEU A 765 -22.85 37.50 24.45
CA LEU A 765 -23.04 36.10 24.08
C LEU A 765 -23.39 35.96 22.59
N HIS A 766 -24.29 36.80 22.05
CA HIS A 766 -24.64 36.80 20.63
C HIS A 766 -23.44 37.12 19.71
N GLU A 767 -22.64 38.14 20.03
CA GLU A 767 -21.44 38.47 19.26
C GLU A 767 -20.42 37.32 19.28
N ARG A 768 -20.31 36.63 20.41
CA ARG A 768 -19.45 35.45 20.53
C ARG A 768 -19.95 34.28 19.69
N LEU A 769 -21.26 34.11 19.54
CA LEU A 769 -21.90 33.02 18.77
C LEU A 769 -22.02 33.32 17.26
N ARG A 770 -21.90 34.58 16.85
CA ARG A 770 -21.98 35.04 15.45
C ARG A 770 -21.10 34.26 14.44
N PRO A 771 -19.85 33.86 14.74
CA PRO A 771 -19.04 33.09 13.80
C PRO A 771 -19.42 31.60 13.71
N VAL A 772 -20.32 31.10 14.56
CA VAL A 772 -20.73 29.69 14.57
C VAL A 772 -21.73 29.44 13.46
N ARG A 773 -21.40 28.54 12.53
CA ARG A 773 -22.33 28.07 11.50
C ARG A 773 -22.63 26.60 11.71
N LEU A 774 -23.88 26.30 12.03
CA LEU A 774 -24.38 24.93 12.07
C LEU A 774 -24.58 24.40 10.64
N SER A 775 -24.63 23.09 10.49
CA SER A 775 -24.86 22.40 9.22
C SER A 775 -25.69 21.14 9.46
N SER A 776 -26.92 21.11 8.95
CA SER A 776 -27.86 20.00 9.17
C SER A 776 -27.37 18.64 8.65
N GLY A 777 -26.51 18.64 7.62
CA GLY A 777 -25.95 17.42 7.02
C GLY A 777 -24.64 16.91 7.62
N ARG A 778 -24.11 17.54 8.67
CA ARG A 778 -22.81 17.16 9.28
C ARG A 778 -22.97 16.96 10.78
N GLU A 779 -22.42 15.88 11.32
CA GLU A 779 -22.40 15.66 12.77
C GLU A 779 -21.32 16.50 13.46
N ASP A 780 -21.53 16.80 14.74
CA ASP A 780 -20.52 17.41 15.61
C ASP A 780 -19.27 16.51 15.64
N SER A 781 -18.08 17.11 15.52
CA SER A 781 -16.86 16.32 15.49
C SER A 781 -15.66 17.04 16.08
N VAL A 782 -14.80 16.27 16.77
CA VAL A 782 -13.53 16.80 17.28
C VAL A 782 -12.57 17.01 16.11
N VAL A 783 -11.98 18.20 16.03
CA VAL A 783 -10.98 18.60 15.04
C VAL A 783 -9.64 18.94 15.67
N TRP A 784 -8.58 18.75 14.88
CA TRP A 784 -7.23 19.14 15.24
C TRP A 784 -6.84 20.47 14.56
N LYS A 785 -6.76 21.56 15.32
CA LYS A 785 -6.54 22.93 14.81
C LYS A 785 -5.21 23.14 14.09
N PHE A 786 -4.20 22.33 14.38
CA PHE A 786 -2.86 22.46 13.78
C PHE A 786 -2.67 21.61 12.53
N ASP A 787 -3.77 21.25 11.86
CA ASP A 787 -3.78 20.62 10.53
C ASP A 787 -4.84 21.28 9.65
N ASN A 788 -4.50 21.54 8.39
CA ASN A 788 -5.37 22.26 7.45
C ASN A 788 -6.66 21.50 7.12
N LYS A 789 -6.71 20.18 7.34
CA LYS A 789 -7.89 19.34 7.13
C LYS A 789 -8.60 18.98 8.43
N GLY A 790 -8.16 19.53 9.56
CA GLY A 790 -8.65 19.18 10.89
C GLY A 790 -8.29 17.75 11.32
N VAL A 791 -7.39 17.05 10.61
CA VAL A 791 -7.07 15.64 10.86
C VAL A 791 -5.81 15.53 11.72
N PHE A 792 -5.90 14.76 12.80
CA PHE A 792 -4.75 14.47 13.64
C PHE A 792 -3.67 13.67 12.90
N SER A 793 -2.42 14.15 12.96
CA SER A 793 -1.25 13.38 12.57
C SER A 793 -0.11 13.55 13.58
N THR A 794 0.68 12.50 13.81
CA THR A 794 1.87 12.61 14.67
C THR A 794 2.84 13.68 14.16
N ARG A 795 2.88 13.92 12.84
CA ARG A 795 3.72 14.94 12.23
C ARG A 795 3.25 16.36 12.57
N SER A 796 1.94 16.64 12.51
CA SER A 796 1.40 17.97 12.82
C SER A 796 1.61 18.33 14.30
N VAL A 797 1.50 17.36 15.21
CA VAL A 797 1.83 17.55 16.63
C VAL A 797 3.30 17.89 16.83
N ILE A 798 4.22 17.12 16.21
CA ILE A 798 5.66 17.39 16.31
C ILE A 798 5.97 18.80 15.79
N GLN A 799 5.37 19.21 14.67
CA GLN A 799 5.55 20.55 14.11
C GLN A 799 5.04 21.65 15.06
N ALA A 800 3.88 21.45 15.68
CA ALA A 800 3.32 22.40 16.65
C ALA A 800 4.22 22.56 17.89
N ILE A 801 4.80 21.47 18.41
CA ILE A 801 5.73 21.53 19.54
C ILE A 801 7.07 22.16 19.14
N GLN A 802 7.59 21.82 17.95
CA GLN A 802 8.87 22.33 17.46
C GLN A 802 8.85 23.83 17.17
N ALA A 803 7.72 24.37 16.72
CA ALA A 803 7.57 25.80 16.52
C ALA A 803 7.81 26.62 17.81
N GLU A 804 7.55 26.04 18.98
CA GLU A 804 7.72 26.70 20.29
C GLU A 804 9.05 26.38 20.98
N THR A 805 9.70 25.25 20.63
CA THR A 805 10.85 24.71 21.39
C THR A 805 12.20 24.90 20.69
N LEU A 806 12.22 25.19 19.39
CA LEU A 806 13.47 25.37 18.65
C LEU A 806 14.15 26.69 19.02
N SER A 807 15.46 26.65 19.24
CA SER A 807 16.25 27.85 19.58
C SER A 807 16.39 28.82 18.40
N ALA A 808 16.63 30.09 18.71
CA ALA A 808 16.97 31.13 17.73
C ALA A 808 18.20 30.74 16.87
N GLU A 809 19.18 30.06 17.47
CA GLU A 809 20.36 29.56 16.75
C GLU A 809 19.97 28.52 15.68
N ILE A 810 19.09 27.56 15.98
CA ILE A 810 18.69 26.53 15.01
C ILE A 810 17.82 27.13 13.90
N THR A 811 16.91 28.03 14.25
CA THR A 811 16.01 28.69 13.29
C THR A 811 16.76 29.65 12.35
N SER A 812 17.94 30.15 12.76
CA SER A 812 18.82 30.92 11.88
C SER A 812 19.27 30.17 10.63
N TYR A 813 19.28 28.82 10.65
CA TYR A 813 19.64 27.97 9.52
C TYR A 813 18.47 27.68 8.55
N SER A 814 17.28 28.26 8.79
CA SER A 814 16.08 28.02 7.98
C SER A 814 16.24 28.31 6.48
N PHE A 815 17.15 29.22 6.11
CA PHE A 815 17.52 29.50 4.72
C PHE A 815 18.03 28.25 3.98
N THR A 816 18.66 27.30 4.68
CA THR A 816 19.18 26.05 4.09
C THR A 816 18.08 25.03 3.76
N SER A 817 16.81 25.31 4.06
CA SER A 817 15.69 24.42 3.74
C SER A 817 15.58 24.09 2.24
N SER A 818 15.99 25.04 1.39
CA SER A 818 16.01 24.89 -0.07
C SER A 818 17.08 23.94 -0.61
N VAL A 819 18.07 23.56 0.21
CA VAL A 819 19.09 22.56 -0.17
C VAL A 819 18.45 21.20 -0.48
N TRP A 820 17.33 20.88 0.17
CA TRP A 820 16.69 19.57 0.11
C TRP A 820 15.64 19.41 -0.99
N LYS A 821 15.63 20.29 -2.00
CA LYS A 821 14.66 20.31 -3.09
C LYS A 821 14.94 19.28 -4.20
N GLY A 822 16.00 18.48 -4.11
CA GLY A 822 16.31 17.43 -5.08
C GLY A 822 17.16 17.90 -6.27
N PHE A 823 17.83 19.05 -6.17
CA PHE A 823 18.57 19.65 -7.29
C PHE A 823 19.80 18.82 -7.71
N VAL A 824 20.42 18.11 -6.76
CA VAL A 824 21.62 17.28 -6.96
C VAL A 824 21.47 15.97 -6.18
N PRO A 825 22.33 14.95 -6.42
CA PRO A 825 22.32 13.73 -5.63
C PRO A 825 22.39 13.99 -4.11
N PRO A 826 21.74 13.17 -3.26
CA PRO A 826 21.66 13.41 -1.81
C PRO A 826 23.02 13.50 -1.07
N ARG A 827 24.10 12.98 -1.65
CA ARG A 827 25.47 13.17 -1.13
C ARG A 827 25.96 14.60 -1.29
N ILE A 828 25.66 15.22 -2.44
CA ILE A 828 26.05 16.60 -2.76
C ILE A 828 25.16 17.58 -2.01
N GLU A 829 23.85 17.31 -1.87
CA GLU A 829 22.96 18.13 -1.03
C GLU A 829 23.46 18.18 0.42
N LEU A 830 23.81 17.01 0.98
CA LEU A 830 24.33 16.94 2.34
C LEU A 830 25.67 17.67 2.48
N PHE A 831 26.54 17.57 1.48
CA PHE A 831 27.80 18.32 1.45
C PHE A 831 27.56 19.83 1.38
N GLY A 832 26.74 20.31 0.45
CA GLY A 832 26.40 21.72 0.32
C GLY A 832 25.75 22.27 1.59
N TRP A 833 24.94 21.47 2.29
CA TRP A 833 24.45 21.81 3.62
C TRP A 833 25.58 21.99 4.65
N PHE A 834 26.58 21.10 4.69
CA PHE A 834 27.75 21.31 5.56
C PHE A 834 28.51 22.60 5.22
N VAL A 835 28.61 22.96 3.93
CA VAL A 835 29.24 24.22 3.51
C VAL A 835 28.45 25.43 4.05
N LEU A 836 27.12 25.44 3.89
CA LEU A 836 26.27 26.57 4.27
C LEU A 836 26.14 26.78 5.79
N VAL A 837 26.29 25.71 6.59
CA VAL A 837 26.31 25.79 8.06
C VAL A 837 27.74 26.09 8.57
N ASP A 838 28.72 26.22 7.66
CA ASP A 838 30.15 26.32 7.93
C ASP A 838 30.62 25.17 8.84
N ARG A 839 30.48 23.93 8.38
CA ARG A 839 30.75 22.68 9.10
C ARG A 839 31.56 21.68 8.26
N VAL A 840 32.46 22.19 7.42
CA VAL A 840 33.36 21.43 6.53
C VAL A 840 34.78 21.37 7.10
N ASN A 841 35.54 20.30 6.81
CA ASN A 841 36.90 20.07 7.32
C ASN A 841 37.98 20.93 6.63
N THR A 842 37.84 22.25 6.68
CA THR A 842 38.88 23.19 6.26
C THR A 842 40.02 23.23 7.28
N LYS A 843 41.24 23.63 6.87
CA LYS A 843 42.39 23.67 7.79
C LYS A 843 42.15 24.59 9.00
N GLU A 844 41.53 25.76 8.79
CA GLU A 844 41.17 26.68 9.88
C GLU A 844 40.30 25.98 10.94
N ARG A 845 39.27 25.28 10.49
CA ARG A 845 38.33 24.60 11.39
C ARG A 845 38.97 23.42 12.11
N LEU A 846 39.77 22.63 11.40
CA LEU A 846 40.50 21.51 12.00
C LEU A 846 41.46 22.00 13.09
N GLY A 847 42.12 23.15 12.88
CA GLY A 847 42.89 23.85 13.91
C GLY A 847 42.04 24.26 15.11
N LYS A 848 40.86 24.87 14.89
CA LYS A 848 39.91 25.23 15.97
C LYS A 848 39.40 24.02 16.78
N ILE A 849 39.43 22.82 16.21
CA ILE A 849 38.98 21.57 16.85
C ILE A 849 40.17 20.81 17.51
N GLY A 850 41.38 21.37 17.45
CA GLY A 850 42.58 20.78 18.07
C GLY A 850 43.17 19.59 17.29
N VAL A 851 42.83 19.45 16.00
CA VAL A 851 43.48 18.46 15.13
C VAL A 851 44.77 19.08 14.62
N ASN A 852 45.92 18.62 15.13
CA ASN A 852 47.23 19.09 14.71
C ASN A 852 47.49 18.73 13.24
N ILE A 853 47.32 19.70 12.35
CA ILE A 853 47.77 19.58 10.96
C ILE A 853 49.26 19.94 11.00
N LEU A 854 50.13 18.93 10.91
CA LEU A 854 51.56 19.14 10.70
C LEU A 854 51.75 19.80 9.32
N GLY A 855 51.78 21.14 9.27
CA GLY A 855 51.99 21.92 8.06
C GLY A 855 51.26 23.27 8.04
N ASP A 856 51.58 24.05 7.02
CA ASP A 856 51.07 25.40 6.81
C ASP A 856 49.53 25.45 6.72
N SER A 857 48.91 26.39 7.44
CA SER A 857 47.45 26.59 7.48
C SER A 857 46.90 27.27 6.22
N LEU A 858 47.79 27.65 5.29
CA LEU A 858 47.43 28.22 4.00
C LEU A 858 46.58 27.28 3.15
N CYS A 859 45.73 27.89 2.33
CA CYS A 859 44.85 27.27 1.37
C CYS A 859 45.60 26.35 0.41
N VAL A 860 45.13 25.11 0.26
CA VAL A 860 45.77 24.12 -0.62
C VAL A 860 45.68 24.49 -2.11
N MET A 861 44.77 25.39 -2.46
CA MET A 861 44.54 25.81 -3.83
C MET A 861 45.46 26.96 -4.24
N CYS A 862 45.49 28.06 -3.47
CA CYS A 862 46.26 29.26 -3.81
C CYS A 862 47.53 29.47 -2.98
N THR A 863 47.70 28.75 -1.86
CA THR A 863 48.84 28.86 -0.93
C THR A 863 49.16 30.29 -0.46
N LYS A 864 48.18 31.20 -0.44
CA LYS A 864 48.35 32.63 -0.10
C LYS A 864 47.64 33.06 1.18
N GLU A 865 46.44 32.55 1.44
CA GLU A 865 45.63 32.91 2.62
C GLU A 865 45.23 31.66 3.42
N LEU A 866 44.77 31.85 4.65
CA LEU A 866 44.24 30.80 5.52
C LEU A 866 43.07 30.03 4.85
N GLU A 867 43.07 28.69 4.93
CA GLU A 867 41.99 27.88 4.38
C GLU A 867 40.71 27.96 5.25
N SER A 868 39.89 28.99 5.03
CA SER A 868 38.50 29.08 5.51
C SER A 868 37.53 28.55 4.46
N ALA A 869 36.26 28.30 4.84
CA ALA A 869 35.24 27.87 3.87
C ALA A 869 34.98 28.97 2.83
N GLU A 870 34.85 30.23 3.29
CA GLU A 870 34.65 31.40 2.42
C GLU A 870 35.82 31.62 1.47
N HIS A 871 37.05 31.48 1.96
CA HIS A 871 38.23 31.56 1.12
C HIS A 871 38.23 30.42 0.08
N LEU A 872 38.10 29.17 0.51
CA LEU A 872 38.20 28.00 -0.37
C LEU A 872 37.17 28.01 -1.51
N PHE A 873 35.91 28.37 -1.22
CA PHE A 873 34.82 28.27 -2.19
C PHE A 873 34.54 29.56 -2.97
N LEU A 874 34.95 30.74 -2.46
CA LEU A 874 34.64 32.04 -3.09
C LEU A 874 35.86 32.92 -3.36
N ARG A 875 36.65 33.24 -2.32
CA ARG A 875 37.71 34.28 -2.41
C ARG A 875 39.03 33.78 -2.99
N CYS A 876 39.24 32.47 -2.99
CA CYS A 876 40.41 31.86 -3.59
C CYS A 876 40.46 32.19 -5.08
N GLU A 877 41.61 32.66 -5.56
CA GLU A 877 41.85 33.03 -6.96
C GLU A 877 41.42 31.92 -7.94
N VAL A 878 41.67 30.65 -7.58
CA VAL A 878 41.27 29.48 -8.37
C VAL A 878 39.75 29.31 -8.38
N ALA A 879 39.09 29.43 -7.22
CA ALA A 879 37.64 29.33 -7.13
C ALA A 879 36.95 30.47 -7.90
N TRP A 880 37.48 31.69 -7.80
CA TRP A 880 37.02 32.86 -8.54
C TRP A 880 37.07 32.62 -10.06
N GLN A 881 38.18 32.09 -10.58
CA GLN A 881 38.33 31.77 -12.00
C GLN A 881 37.30 30.73 -12.46
N VAL A 882 37.04 29.70 -11.65
CA VAL A 882 36.01 28.67 -11.94
C VAL A 882 34.61 29.29 -11.99
N TRP A 883 34.25 30.14 -11.01
CA TRP A 883 32.97 30.86 -11.02
C TRP A 883 32.84 31.77 -12.23
N CYS A 884 33.88 32.54 -12.57
CA CYS A 884 33.87 33.42 -13.73
C CYS A 884 33.68 32.66 -15.04
N LYS A 885 34.35 31.50 -15.20
CA LYS A 885 34.21 30.69 -16.42
C LYS A 885 32.79 30.13 -16.56
N TRP A 886 32.20 29.63 -15.47
CA TRP A 886 30.80 29.17 -15.45
C TRP A 886 29.81 30.31 -15.72
N LEU A 887 29.97 31.46 -15.09
CA LEU A 887 29.08 32.61 -15.28
C LEU A 887 29.15 33.16 -16.71
N ARG A 888 30.35 33.21 -17.31
CA ARG A 888 30.55 33.56 -18.72
C ARG A 888 29.87 32.56 -19.66
N SER A 889 29.97 31.25 -19.37
CA SER A 889 29.28 30.22 -20.17
C SER A 889 27.75 30.36 -20.14
N LEU A 890 27.20 30.93 -19.06
CA LEU A 890 25.78 31.23 -18.91
C LEU A 890 25.40 32.64 -19.41
N GLY A 891 26.34 33.39 -19.99
CA GLY A 891 26.12 34.73 -20.55
C GLY A 891 25.80 35.80 -19.51
N ARG A 892 26.30 35.68 -18.26
CA ARG A 892 25.99 36.60 -17.17
C ARG A 892 27.28 37.15 -16.52
N ALA A 893 27.27 38.45 -16.22
CA ALA A 893 28.22 39.06 -15.29
C ALA A 893 27.60 39.07 -13.89
N TRP A 894 28.38 38.70 -12.87
CA TRP A 894 27.90 38.60 -11.49
C TRP A 894 28.94 39.14 -10.51
N VAL A 895 28.49 39.81 -9.46
CA VAL A 895 29.33 40.26 -8.34
C VAL A 895 29.24 39.20 -7.25
N ILE A 896 30.37 38.56 -6.90
CA ILE A 896 30.36 37.53 -5.85
C ILE A 896 30.14 38.21 -4.50
N PRO A 897 29.12 37.80 -3.72
CA PRO A 897 28.88 38.33 -2.38
C PRO A 897 30.02 38.02 -1.40
N GLY A 898 30.04 38.69 -0.25
CA GLY A 898 31.12 38.52 0.75
C GLY A 898 31.13 37.15 1.41
N THR A 899 29.98 36.48 1.46
CA THR A 899 29.78 35.18 2.13
C THR A 899 29.06 34.15 1.23
N ILE A 900 29.28 32.85 1.51
CA ILE A 900 28.62 31.74 0.79
C ILE A 900 27.10 31.77 1.03
N ARG A 901 26.68 32.22 2.21
CA ARG A 901 25.27 32.37 2.55
C ARG A 901 24.58 33.40 1.64
N GLU A 902 25.15 34.59 1.51
CA GLU A 902 24.61 35.64 0.64
C GLU A 902 24.59 35.21 -0.83
N MET A 903 25.60 34.47 -1.28
CA MET A 903 25.60 33.89 -2.63
C MET A 903 24.45 32.88 -2.82
N PHE A 904 24.24 32.00 -1.85
CA PHE A 904 23.15 31.03 -1.89
C PHE A 904 21.76 31.70 -1.85
N GLU A 905 21.57 32.67 -0.95
CA GLU A 905 20.30 33.38 -0.78
C GLU A 905 19.98 34.27 -2.00
N SER A 906 20.99 34.95 -2.58
CA SER A 906 20.81 35.73 -3.81
C SER A 906 20.38 34.83 -4.98
N TRP A 907 21.08 33.72 -5.23
CA TRP A 907 20.76 32.81 -6.34
C TRP A 907 19.42 32.09 -6.15
N HIS A 908 19.01 31.88 -4.89
CA HIS A 908 17.69 31.35 -4.57
C HIS A 908 16.57 32.38 -4.80
N GLY A 909 16.80 33.67 -4.50
CA GLY A 909 15.79 34.74 -4.51
C GLY A 909 15.55 35.43 -5.86
N LEU A 910 16.46 35.32 -6.83
CA LEU A 910 16.42 36.10 -8.08
C LEU A 910 15.34 35.71 -9.09
N HIS A 911 14.67 34.55 -8.96
CA HIS A 911 13.85 34.01 -10.04
C HIS A 911 12.49 33.45 -9.61
N ASN A 912 11.42 34.08 -10.10
CA ASN A 912 10.02 33.65 -9.93
C ASN A 912 9.64 32.40 -10.75
N ARG A 913 10.53 31.88 -11.62
CA ARG A 913 10.29 30.64 -12.39
C ARG A 913 11.08 29.47 -11.79
N GLN A 914 10.39 28.39 -11.42
CA GLN A 914 10.98 27.19 -10.79
C GLN A 914 12.17 26.59 -11.57
N GLN A 915 12.15 26.64 -12.90
CA GLN A 915 13.19 26.06 -13.76
C GLN A 915 14.52 26.84 -13.73
N GLY A 916 14.46 28.17 -13.70
CA GLY A 916 15.66 29.00 -13.55
C GLY A 916 16.33 28.73 -12.21
N GLN A 917 15.54 28.66 -11.14
CA GLN A 917 16.03 28.31 -9.81
C GLN A 917 16.72 26.93 -9.80
N GLN A 918 16.14 25.90 -10.44
CA GLN A 918 16.75 24.57 -10.49
C GLN A 918 18.12 24.57 -11.16
N MET A 919 18.26 25.20 -12.33
CA MET A 919 19.53 25.26 -13.06
C MET A 919 20.63 25.97 -12.25
N TRP A 920 20.32 27.16 -11.70
CA TRP A 920 21.27 27.93 -10.89
C TRP A 920 21.69 27.18 -9.61
N MET A 921 20.73 26.53 -8.94
CA MET A 921 21.03 25.75 -7.75
C MET A 921 21.87 24.50 -8.07
N THR A 922 21.60 23.82 -9.19
CA THR A 922 22.43 22.68 -9.64
C THR A 922 23.86 23.13 -9.95
N VAL A 923 24.04 24.27 -10.64
CA VAL A 923 25.36 24.84 -10.92
C VAL A 923 26.08 25.19 -9.62
N PHE A 924 25.39 25.86 -8.68
CA PHE A 924 25.96 26.21 -7.39
C PHE A 924 26.53 24.98 -6.66
N PHE A 925 25.72 23.93 -6.52
CA PHE A 925 26.15 22.70 -5.84
C PHE A 925 27.24 21.94 -6.60
N ALA A 926 27.21 21.96 -7.94
CA ALA A 926 28.23 21.31 -8.76
C ALA A 926 29.60 21.99 -8.61
N VAL A 927 29.66 23.33 -8.65
CA VAL A 927 30.92 24.08 -8.54
C VAL A 927 31.57 23.85 -7.18
N ILE A 928 30.83 24.01 -6.08
CA ILE A 928 31.39 23.79 -4.73
C ILE A 928 31.83 22.34 -4.52
N TRP A 929 31.14 21.36 -5.11
CA TRP A 929 31.51 19.95 -5.01
C TRP A 929 32.82 19.66 -5.73
N ASN A 930 33.00 20.20 -6.94
CA ASN A 930 34.23 20.00 -7.71
C ASN A 930 35.44 20.70 -7.06
N ILE A 931 35.27 21.92 -6.54
CA ILE A 931 36.33 22.60 -5.76
C ILE A 931 36.75 21.74 -4.57
N TRP A 932 35.80 21.12 -3.87
CA TRP A 932 36.08 20.23 -2.75
C TRP A 932 36.80 18.94 -3.15
N LEU A 933 36.42 18.33 -4.27
CA LEU A 933 37.06 17.14 -4.81
C LEU A 933 38.52 17.42 -5.20
N GLU A 934 38.76 18.53 -5.88
CA GLU A 934 40.10 18.95 -6.30
C GLU A 934 40.99 19.22 -5.07
N ARG A 935 40.49 19.97 -4.09
CA ARG A 935 41.19 20.19 -2.82
C ARG A 935 41.57 18.87 -2.14
N ASN A 936 40.66 17.90 -2.10
CA ASN A 936 40.95 16.59 -1.50
C ASN A 936 41.93 15.77 -2.35
N ALA A 937 41.88 15.85 -3.67
CA ALA A 937 42.86 15.20 -4.54
C ALA A 937 44.28 15.71 -4.26
N ARG A 938 44.45 17.02 -4.12
CA ARG A 938 45.76 17.63 -3.77
C ARG A 938 46.30 17.16 -2.41
N ILE A 939 45.44 17.00 -1.41
CA ILE A 939 45.85 16.56 -0.06
C ILE A 939 46.14 15.06 -0.01
N PHE A 940 45.27 14.23 -0.57
CA PHE A 940 45.30 12.78 -0.35
C PHE A 940 45.93 11.99 -1.50
N LYS A 941 46.05 12.56 -2.70
CA LYS A 941 46.63 11.92 -3.89
C LYS A 941 47.95 12.55 -4.35
N ASN A 942 48.45 13.59 -3.66
CA ASN A 942 49.71 14.29 -3.90
C ASN A 942 49.93 14.73 -5.36
N THR A 943 48.86 14.97 -6.11
CA THR A 943 48.90 15.52 -7.46
C THR A 943 49.11 17.03 -7.38
N ARG A 944 50.36 17.49 -7.48
CA ARG A 944 50.69 18.88 -7.84
C ARG A 944 50.60 19.02 -9.36
N ALA A 945 49.41 18.91 -9.93
CA ALA A 945 49.20 19.26 -11.33
C ALA A 945 49.21 20.80 -11.46
N SER A 946 49.81 21.32 -12.53
CA SER A 946 49.67 22.71 -12.95
C SER A 946 48.18 23.06 -13.04
N LEU A 947 47.81 24.26 -12.56
CA LEU A 947 46.44 24.77 -12.55
C LEU A 947 45.88 24.91 -13.97
N GLU A 948 45.33 23.84 -14.54
CA GLU A 948 44.45 23.93 -15.71
C GLU A 948 43.01 24.11 -15.22
N VAL A 949 42.57 25.36 -15.14
CA VAL A 949 41.17 25.76 -14.88
C VAL A 949 40.20 25.02 -15.83
N ASP A 950 40.68 24.61 -17.00
CA ASP A 950 39.95 23.84 -18.00
C ASP A 950 39.49 22.46 -17.50
N SER A 951 40.29 21.77 -16.68
CA SER A 951 39.93 20.45 -16.14
C SER A 951 38.73 20.47 -15.16
N ILE A 952 38.52 21.59 -14.45
CA ILE A 952 37.45 21.77 -13.45
C ILE A 952 36.15 22.30 -14.10
N SER A 953 36.24 22.86 -15.30
CA SER A 953 35.16 23.60 -15.97
C SER A 953 34.58 22.92 -17.23
N ASN A 954 35.27 21.94 -17.82
CA ASN A 954 34.83 21.25 -19.03
C ASN A 954 33.77 20.16 -18.73
N PHE A 955 32.52 20.57 -18.54
CA PHE A 955 31.37 19.67 -18.34
C PHE A 955 30.31 19.75 -19.46
N THR A 956 30.47 20.67 -20.40
CA THR A 956 29.54 20.92 -21.51
C THR A 956 29.97 20.30 -22.83
N ASP A 957 31.20 19.81 -22.96
CA ASP A 957 31.67 19.21 -24.19
C ASP A 957 31.31 17.71 -24.21
N GLU A 958 30.75 17.28 -25.34
CA GLU A 958 30.30 15.91 -25.57
C GLU A 958 31.39 14.87 -25.28
N PRO A 959 31.05 13.66 -24.79
CA PRO A 959 31.95 12.52 -24.83
C PRO A 959 32.06 12.00 -26.26
N GLY A 960 32.69 12.78 -27.15
CA GLY A 960 32.89 12.44 -28.55
C GLY A 960 34.26 12.93 -29.00
N GLY A 961 35.23 12.02 -29.09
CA GLY A 961 36.53 12.32 -29.72
C GLY A 961 37.77 11.96 -28.91
N TYR A 962 37.86 10.74 -28.38
CA TYR A 962 39.21 10.16 -28.19
C TYR A 962 39.75 9.80 -29.58
N ASN A 963 40.64 10.66 -30.09
CA ASN A 963 41.38 10.46 -31.31
C ASN A 963 42.05 9.09 -31.34
N ARG A 964 41.64 8.22 -32.28
CA ARG A 964 42.48 7.13 -32.78
C ARG A 964 43.68 7.76 -33.48
N ARG A 965 44.83 7.81 -32.81
CA ARG A 965 46.13 7.86 -33.51
C ARG A 965 46.99 6.69 -33.05
N GLY A 966 47.25 5.81 -34.01
CA GLY A 966 48.45 4.99 -34.14
C GLY A 966 48.86 4.13 -32.94
N ALA A 967 48.28 2.94 -32.82
CA ALA A 967 48.95 1.83 -32.14
C ALA A 967 49.69 1.00 -33.20
N THR A 968 50.95 1.35 -33.45
CA THR A 968 51.93 0.40 -34.00
C THR A 968 52.33 -0.58 -32.90
N LYS A 969 52.43 -1.85 -33.30
CA LYS A 969 52.86 -3.01 -32.50
C LYS A 969 54.12 -2.69 -31.67
N ASP A 970 54.10 -2.98 -30.37
CA ASP A 970 54.98 -4.02 -29.79
C ASP A 970 54.81 -4.27 -28.27
N SER A 971 54.97 -5.55 -27.94
CA SER A 971 55.35 -6.19 -26.65
C SER A 971 54.53 -6.01 -25.36
N LYS A 972 53.80 -7.10 -25.04
CA LYS A 972 53.61 -7.76 -23.74
C LYS A 972 54.19 -7.08 -22.46
N SER A 973 53.31 -6.70 -21.53
CA SER A 973 53.45 -7.08 -20.11
C SER A 973 52.10 -7.07 -19.39
N LYS A 974 51.90 -8.05 -18.50
CA LYS A 974 50.69 -8.30 -17.71
C LYS A 974 50.69 -7.43 -16.45
N HIS A 975 49.62 -6.68 -16.18
CA HIS A 975 49.02 -6.45 -14.85
C HIS A 975 47.68 -5.70 -15.01
N PRO A 976 46.57 -6.11 -14.34
CA PRO A 976 45.35 -5.32 -14.33
C PRO A 976 45.51 -4.17 -13.33
N SER A 977 45.61 -2.94 -13.83
CA SER A 977 45.59 -1.74 -12.99
C SER A 977 44.23 -1.61 -12.31
N SER A 978 44.26 -1.43 -11.00
CA SER A 978 43.09 -1.15 -10.17
C SER A 978 42.55 0.24 -10.47
N GLU A 979 41.51 0.35 -11.31
CA GLU A 979 40.66 1.55 -11.32
C GLU A 979 40.07 1.75 -9.91
N SER A 980 40.31 2.91 -9.33
CA SER A 980 39.88 3.19 -7.97
C SER A 980 38.35 3.37 -7.91
N LEU A 981 37.68 2.85 -6.87
CA LEU A 981 36.24 3.05 -6.62
C LEU A 981 35.83 4.53 -6.69
N VAL A 982 36.77 5.43 -6.39
CA VAL A 982 36.63 6.89 -6.45
C VAL A 982 36.39 7.38 -7.89
N GLU A 983 37.10 6.86 -8.89
CA GLU A 983 36.93 7.27 -10.30
C GLU A 983 35.58 6.82 -10.87
N LYS A 984 35.12 5.61 -10.51
CA LYS A 984 33.78 5.14 -10.85
C LYS A 984 32.70 6.00 -10.21
N GLU A 985 32.83 6.35 -8.93
CA GLU A 985 31.88 7.22 -8.24
C GLU A 985 31.83 8.65 -8.80
N LEU A 986 32.97 9.21 -9.21
CA LEU A 986 33.06 10.51 -9.86
C LEU A 986 32.29 10.50 -11.19
N SER A 987 32.50 9.49 -12.04
CA SER A 987 31.82 9.37 -13.35
C SER A 987 30.28 9.34 -13.23
N VAL A 988 29.76 8.67 -12.19
CA VAL A 988 28.31 8.55 -11.94
C VAL A 988 27.69 9.90 -11.53
N ASP A 989 28.37 10.68 -10.68
CA ASP A 989 27.92 12.03 -10.34
C ASP A 989 27.91 12.95 -11.56
N LYS A 990 28.96 12.87 -12.39
CA LYS A 990 29.08 13.70 -13.60
C LYS A 990 27.91 13.44 -14.56
N LEU A 991 27.57 12.16 -14.78
CA LEU A 991 26.48 11.72 -15.65
C LEU A 991 25.11 12.14 -15.10
N GLU A 992 24.87 11.99 -13.79
CA GLU A 992 23.58 12.31 -13.17
C GLU A 992 23.31 13.82 -13.11
N ILE A 993 24.33 14.65 -12.81
CA ILE A 993 24.22 16.11 -12.85
C ILE A 993 23.92 16.57 -14.28
N SER A 994 24.66 16.05 -15.27
CA SER A 994 24.45 16.39 -16.69
C SER A 994 23.04 15.99 -17.16
N ARG A 995 22.56 14.81 -16.74
CA ARG A 995 21.19 14.35 -17.03
C ARG A 995 20.13 15.29 -16.47
N ARG A 996 20.29 15.77 -15.22
CA ARG A 996 19.33 16.70 -14.58
C ARG A 996 19.34 18.09 -15.21
N MET A 997 20.50 18.56 -15.67
CA MET A 997 20.60 19.82 -16.42
C MET A 997 19.89 19.72 -17.79
N LYS A 998 20.05 18.59 -18.50
CA LYS A 998 19.33 18.33 -19.77
C LYS A 998 17.81 18.29 -19.59
N LEU A 999 17.32 17.59 -18.56
CA LEU A 999 15.88 17.50 -18.24
C LEU A 999 15.25 18.88 -17.97
N ALA A 1000 15.94 19.75 -17.22
CA ALA A 1000 15.45 21.09 -16.91
C ALA A 1000 15.34 22.00 -18.15
N HIS A 1001 16.24 21.83 -19.13
CA HIS A 1001 16.23 22.60 -20.38
C HIS A 1001 15.10 22.14 -21.32
N GLU A 1002 14.79 20.84 -21.36
CA GLU A 1002 13.75 20.26 -22.22
C GLU A 1002 12.32 20.52 -21.74
N GLU A 1003 12.09 20.73 -20.44
CA GLU A 1003 10.76 21.02 -19.87
C GLU A 1003 10.31 22.48 -20.05
N GLY A 1004 11.25 23.43 -20.21
CA GLY A 1004 10.95 24.86 -20.29
C GLY A 1004 10.30 25.34 -21.59
N ASN A 1005 10.55 24.66 -22.71
CA ASN A 1005 9.82 24.92 -23.95
C ASN A 1005 8.47 24.18 -24.01
N LYS A 1006 8.28 23.12 -23.22
CA LYS A 1006 7.06 22.30 -23.18
C LYS A 1006 5.95 22.92 -22.33
N SER A 1007 6.27 23.50 -21.17
CA SER A 1007 5.24 24.06 -20.26
C SER A 1007 4.51 25.26 -20.88
N LYS A 1008 5.16 26.08 -21.71
CA LYS A 1008 4.50 27.21 -22.37
C LYS A 1008 3.47 26.82 -23.43
N VAL A 1009 3.69 25.72 -24.16
CA VAL A 1009 2.74 25.24 -25.18
C VAL A 1009 1.57 24.52 -24.50
N LEU A 1010 1.84 23.69 -23.50
CA LEU A 1010 0.81 22.99 -22.72
C LEU A 1010 -0.03 23.93 -21.84
N GLU A 1011 0.57 24.92 -21.16
CA GLU A 1011 -0.17 25.95 -20.40
C GLU A 1011 -1.08 26.78 -21.30
N ARG A 1012 -0.65 27.06 -22.54
CA ARG A 1012 -1.46 27.78 -23.52
C ARG A 1012 -2.62 26.91 -24.02
N LEU A 1013 -2.38 25.63 -24.26
CA LEU A 1013 -3.42 24.66 -24.63
C LEU A 1013 -4.43 24.42 -23.50
N ASP A 1014 -3.98 24.35 -22.25
CA ASP A 1014 -4.87 24.22 -21.08
C ASP A 1014 -5.66 25.51 -20.83
N SER A 1015 -5.05 26.68 -21.02
CA SER A 1015 -5.75 27.98 -20.97
C SER A 1015 -6.84 28.07 -22.04
N ASP A 1016 -6.53 27.66 -23.28
CA ASP A 1016 -7.49 27.69 -24.38
C ASP A 1016 -8.58 26.61 -24.21
N ALA A 1017 -8.26 25.44 -23.63
CA ALA A 1017 -9.24 24.43 -23.25
C ALA A 1017 -10.21 24.94 -22.17
N GLN A 1018 -9.71 25.68 -21.17
CA GLN A 1018 -10.56 26.28 -20.14
C GLN A 1018 -11.48 27.38 -20.71
N LYS A 1019 -10.98 28.20 -21.64
CA LYS A 1019 -11.81 29.18 -22.36
C LYS A 1019 -12.93 28.51 -23.16
N LEU A 1020 -12.63 27.38 -23.82
CA LEU A 1020 -13.65 26.61 -24.55
C LEU A 1020 -14.72 26.02 -23.63
N ILE A 1021 -14.35 25.56 -22.42
CA ILE A 1021 -15.31 25.07 -21.42
C ILE A 1021 -16.21 26.21 -20.92
N ASN A 1022 -15.62 27.36 -20.57
CA ASN A 1022 -16.39 28.50 -20.07
C ASN A 1022 -17.37 29.02 -21.14
N LEU A 1023 -16.90 29.10 -22.39
CA LEU A 1023 -17.71 29.52 -23.53
C LEU A 1023 -18.86 28.53 -23.80
N GLN A 1024 -18.62 27.21 -23.68
CA GLN A 1024 -19.67 26.20 -23.76
C GLN A 1024 -20.75 26.39 -22.71
N ILE A 1025 -20.36 26.68 -21.46
CA ILE A 1025 -21.31 26.94 -20.36
C ILE A 1025 -22.14 28.19 -20.67
N THR A 1026 -21.51 29.28 -21.14
CA THR A 1026 -22.21 30.52 -21.51
C THR A 1026 -23.22 30.29 -22.64
N ILE A 1027 -22.83 29.55 -23.68
CA ILE A 1027 -23.71 29.23 -24.82
C ILE A 1027 -24.89 28.35 -24.37
N GLN A 1028 -24.66 27.36 -23.52
CA GLN A 1028 -25.74 26.51 -22.99
C GLN A 1028 -26.71 27.28 -22.09
N ASP A 1029 -26.21 28.21 -21.26
CA ASP A 1029 -27.06 29.08 -20.43
C ASP A 1029 -27.91 30.03 -21.29
N LEU A 1030 -27.32 30.62 -22.34
CA LEU A 1030 -28.05 31.42 -23.34
C LEU A 1030 -29.13 30.60 -24.04
N MET A 1031 -28.82 29.37 -24.47
CA MET A 1031 -29.78 28.47 -25.13
C MET A 1031 -30.96 28.18 -24.20
N LYS A 1032 -30.68 27.83 -22.95
CA LYS A 1032 -31.72 27.51 -21.97
C LYS A 1032 -32.61 28.71 -21.66
N LYS A 1033 -32.02 29.91 -21.50
CA LYS A 1033 -32.77 31.16 -21.30
C LYS A 1033 -33.67 31.47 -22.49
N MET A 1034 -33.19 31.28 -23.71
CA MET A 1034 -33.96 31.53 -24.93
C MET A 1034 -35.08 30.49 -25.16
N GLU A 1035 -34.83 29.21 -24.90
CA GLU A 1035 -35.85 28.15 -24.99
C GLU A 1035 -36.97 28.31 -23.94
N ILE A 1036 -36.62 28.74 -22.72
CA ILE A 1036 -37.62 29.07 -21.68
C ILE A 1036 -38.49 30.25 -22.13
N THR A 1037 -37.87 31.26 -22.77
CA THR A 1037 -38.58 32.45 -23.27
C THR A 1037 -39.48 32.14 -24.46
N GLU A 1038 -39.07 31.24 -25.36
CA GLU A 1038 -39.90 30.76 -26.48
C GLU A 1038 -41.16 30.02 -25.97
N LYS A 1039 -41.05 29.27 -24.86
CA LYS A 1039 -42.19 28.55 -24.25
C LYS A 1039 -43.12 29.45 -23.44
N SER A 1040 -42.59 30.52 -22.84
CA SER A 1040 -43.35 31.50 -22.04
C SER A 1040 -43.90 32.62 -22.94
N ALA A 1041 -44.81 32.28 -23.85
CA ALA A 1041 -45.45 33.22 -24.79
C ALA A 1041 -46.45 34.19 -24.11
N LYS A 1042 -46.05 34.89 -23.04
CA LYS A 1042 -46.71 36.05 -22.45
C LYS A 1042 -45.74 36.78 -21.50
N GLY A 1043 -45.21 37.90 -21.99
CA GLY A 1043 -44.81 39.07 -21.20
C GLY A 1043 -43.87 38.87 -20.01
N LYS A 1044 -42.55 38.81 -20.29
CA LYS A 1044 -41.50 39.56 -19.57
C LYS A 1044 -40.20 39.35 -20.35
N GLY A 1045 -39.75 40.42 -21.01
CA GLY A 1045 -38.60 40.39 -21.92
C GLY A 1045 -37.33 39.95 -21.21
N VAL A 1046 -36.72 38.87 -21.69
CA VAL A 1046 -35.26 38.82 -21.68
C VAL A 1046 -34.81 40.01 -22.52
N ASP A 1047 -33.94 40.83 -21.95
CA ASP A 1047 -33.40 42.02 -22.60
C ASP A 1047 -32.71 41.58 -23.90
N TYR A 1048 -33.44 41.67 -25.02
CA TYR A 1048 -33.07 41.10 -26.31
C TYR A 1048 -31.69 41.60 -26.74
N GLU A 1049 -31.41 42.88 -26.44
CA GLU A 1049 -30.11 43.48 -26.70
C GLU A 1049 -28.98 42.93 -25.80
N ALA A 1050 -29.28 42.59 -24.55
CA ALA A 1050 -28.29 41.93 -23.68
C ALA A 1050 -27.95 40.51 -24.17
N ALA A 1051 -28.96 39.74 -24.62
CA ALA A 1051 -28.75 38.41 -25.18
C ALA A 1051 -27.99 38.47 -26.53
N LYS A 1052 -28.30 39.45 -27.37
CA LYS A 1052 -27.61 39.73 -28.63
C LYS A 1052 -26.15 40.12 -28.39
N GLY A 1053 -25.88 41.02 -27.44
CA GLY A 1053 -24.51 41.41 -27.08
C GLY A 1053 -23.68 40.25 -26.53
N GLN A 1054 -24.26 39.37 -25.71
CA GLN A 1054 -23.59 38.16 -25.21
C GLN A 1054 -23.30 37.16 -26.34
N LEU A 1055 -24.19 37.06 -27.33
CA LEU A 1055 -24.02 36.20 -28.49
C LEU A 1055 -22.91 36.70 -29.43
N GLU A 1056 -22.85 38.01 -29.67
CA GLU A 1056 -21.77 38.64 -30.45
C GLU A 1056 -20.40 38.46 -29.78
N ALA A 1057 -20.33 38.64 -28.45
CA ALA A 1057 -19.12 38.38 -27.67
C ALA A 1057 -18.69 36.90 -27.73
N ALA A 1058 -19.65 35.96 -27.69
CA ALA A 1058 -19.38 34.54 -27.86
C ALA A 1058 -18.83 34.25 -29.27
N GLN A 1059 -19.43 34.81 -30.33
CA GLN A 1059 -18.99 34.64 -31.71
C GLN A 1059 -17.56 35.18 -31.92
N GLU A 1060 -17.23 36.34 -31.36
CA GLU A 1060 -15.88 36.90 -31.44
C GLU A 1060 -14.85 36.01 -30.73
N THR A 1061 -15.22 35.46 -29.56
CA THR A 1061 -14.37 34.55 -28.79
C THR A 1061 -14.10 33.24 -29.53
N VAL A 1062 -15.14 32.63 -30.15
CA VAL A 1062 -14.97 31.42 -30.97
C VAL A 1062 -14.00 31.69 -32.13
N THR A 1063 -14.13 32.85 -32.78
CA THR A 1063 -13.29 33.23 -33.94
C THR A 1063 -11.83 33.39 -33.52
N LYS A 1064 -11.56 34.10 -32.42
CA LYS A 1064 -10.20 34.25 -31.87
C LYS A 1064 -9.55 32.91 -31.50
N LEU A 1065 -10.31 32.00 -30.91
CA LEU A 1065 -9.82 30.66 -30.55
C LEU A 1065 -9.55 29.80 -31.80
N SER A 1066 -10.37 29.93 -32.85
CA SER A 1066 -10.16 29.25 -34.14
C SER A 1066 -8.87 29.72 -34.82
N ASP A 1067 -8.63 31.03 -34.88
CA ASP A 1067 -7.41 31.60 -35.46
C ASP A 1067 -6.15 31.19 -34.68
N ALA A 1068 -6.23 31.18 -33.34
CA ALA A 1068 -5.14 30.74 -32.48
C ALA A 1068 -4.80 29.26 -32.70
N ASN A 1069 -5.82 28.39 -32.81
CA ASN A 1069 -5.63 26.96 -33.01
C ASN A 1069 -5.13 26.62 -34.42
N SER A 1070 -5.57 27.39 -35.44
CA SER A 1070 -5.06 27.31 -36.81
C SER A 1070 -3.57 27.68 -36.90
N LYS A 1071 -3.16 28.78 -36.24
CA LYS A 1071 -1.74 29.17 -36.13
C LYS A 1071 -0.91 28.12 -35.42
N LEU A 1072 -1.41 27.53 -34.34
CA LEU A 1072 -0.70 26.48 -33.60
C LEU A 1072 -0.53 25.21 -34.45
N THR A 1073 -1.58 24.79 -35.16
CA THR A 1073 -1.53 23.65 -36.09
C THR A 1073 -0.57 23.89 -37.24
N LYS A 1074 -0.54 25.12 -37.79
CA LYS A 1074 0.40 25.52 -38.84
C LYS A 1074 1.85 25.50 -38.35
N ASN A 1075 2.13 26.07 -37.18
CA ASN A 1075 3.47 26.11 -36.59
C ASN A 1075 4.01 24.72 -36.25
N VAL A 1076 3.14 23.77 -35.88
CA VAL A 1076 3.49 22.35 -35.64
C VAL A 1076 3.74 21.62 -36.96
N LYS A 1077 2.93 21.85 -38.00
CA LYS A 1077 3.12 21.24 -39.34
C LYS A 1077 4.35 21.76 -40.08
N GLU A 1078 4.74 23.02 -39.85
CA GLU A 1078 5.90 23.66 -40.49
C GLU A 1078 7.23 23.38 -39.77
N GLY A 1079 7.24 22.58 -38.69
CA GLY A 1079 8.46 22.22 -37.94
C GLY A 1079 9.14 23.39 -37.20
N THR A 1080 8.54 24.57 -37.24
CA THR A 1080 9.08 25.84 -36.73
C THR A 1080 9.13 25.98 -35.21
N LEU A 1081 8.73 24.97 -34.44
CA LEU A 1081 8.91 24.95 -32.98
C LEU A 1081 10.36 24.72 -32.55
N SER A 1082 11.27 24.38 -33.48
CA SER A 1082 12.71 24.39 -33.27
C SER A 1082 13.37 25.56 -34.02
N SER A 1083 13.64 26.67 -33.33
CA SER A 1083 14.57 27.70 -33.82
C SER A 1083 15.80 27.75 -32.92
N GLY A 1084 16.92 27.20 -33.42
CA GLY A 1084 18.25 27.32 -32.80
C GLY A 1084 19.30 26.38 -33.41
N ARG A 1085 19.92 26.81 -34.53
CA ARG A 1085 21.06 26.24 -35.28
C ARG A 1085 20.86 24.88 -35.98
N LYS A 1086 20.85 24.94 -37.33
CA LYS A 1086 21.25 23.85 -38.23
C LYS A 1086 22.76 23.73 -38.18
N ASP A 1087 23.29 22.54 -37.89
CA ASP A 1087 24.49 21.99 -38.53
C ASP A 1087 24.57 20.47 -38.28
N SER A 1088 24.75 19.74 -39.39
CA SER A 1088 25.08 18.31 -39.59
C SER A 1088 24.15 17.20 -39.04
N ALA A 1089 23.79 16.30 -39.96
CA ALA A 1089 22.95 15.12 -39.79
C ALA A 1089 23.73 13.93 -39.21
N ASP A 1090 23.13 13.21 -38.26
CA ASP A 1090 22.82 11.77 -38.33
C ASP A 1090 22.24 11.23 -36.99
N LEU A 1091 21.05 10.61 -37.09
CA LEU A 1091 20.44 9.56 -36.24
C LEU A 1091 20.03 9.85 -34.78
N ASP A 1092 18.70 10.02 -34.56
CA ASP A 1092 17.84 9.08 -33.80
C ASP A 1092 16.34 9.52 -33.85
N GLU A 1093 15.58 8.96 -34.81
CA GLU A 1093 14.23 9.41 -35.20
C GLU A 1093 13.05 8.82 -34.40
N SER A 1094 13.25 7.96 -33.40
CA SER A 1094 12.12 7.25 -32.75
C SER A 1094 11.46 7.99 -31.58
N GLY A 1095 12.08 9.05 -31.05
CA GLY A 1095 11.65 9.75 -29.83
C GLY A 1095 10.88 11.08 -30.04
N SER A 1096 10.88 11.65 -31.24
CA SER A 1096 10.20 12.93 -31.56
C SER A 1096 8.79 12.72 -32.14
N VAL A 1097 8.59 11.65 -32.92
CA VAL A 1097 7.33 11.35 -33.64
C VAL A 1097 6.15 11.10 -32.70
N GLY A 1098 6.36 10.45 -31.55
CA GLY A 1098 5.29 10.22 -30.56
C GLY A 1098 4.83 11.50 -29.84
N LYS A 1099 5.66 12.54 -29.81
CA LYS A 1099 5.45 13.77 -29.02
C LYS A 1099 4.76 14.88 -29.83
N GLU A 1100 5.07 14.99 -31.12
CA GLU A 1100 4.30 15.83 -32.05
C GLU A 1100 2.87 15.31 -32.21
N ARG A 1101 2.68 13.98 -32.17
CA ARG A 1101 1.36 13.33 -32.24
C ARG A 1101 0.42 13.75 -31.10
N GLY A 1102 0.94 13.97 -29.90
CA GLY A 1102 0.14 14.39 -28.74
C GLY A 1102 -0.37 15.84 -28.82
N VAL A 1103 0.48 16.77 -29.28
CA VAL A 1103 0.10 18.18 -29.48
C VAL A 1103 -0.87 18.32 -30.66
N LEU A 1104 -0.64 17.57 -31.74
CA LEU A 1104 -1.55 17.50 -32.89
C LEU A 1104 -2.92 16.93 -32.49
N GLU A 1105 -2.97 15.88 -31.67
CA GLU A 1105 -4.23 15.29 -31.20
C GLU A 1105 -5.00 16.24 -30.28
N GLN A 1106 -4.32 17.00 -29.41
CA GLN A 1106 -4.97 18.00 -28.55
C GLN A 1106 -5.49 19.20 -29.36
N ALA A 1107 -4.74 19.68 -30.36
CA ALA A 1107 -5.18 20.71 -31.29
C ALA A 1107 -6.37 20.24 -32.17
N ARG A 1108 -6.39 18.95 -32.55
CA ARG A 1108 -7.50 18.31 -33.28
C ARG A 1108 -8.78 18.30 -32.44
N ARG A 1109 -8.71 17.86 -31.18
CA ARG A 1109 -9.84 17.91 -30.24
C ARG A 1109 -10.32 19.34 -29.97
N GLY A 1110 -9.41 20.30 -29.87
CA GLY A 1110 -9.74 21.73 -29.78
C GLY A 1110 -10.51 22.22 -31.02
N SER A 1111 -10.09 21.82 -32.22
CA SER A 1111 -10.77 22.18 -33.47
C SER A 1111 -12.18 21.59 -33.57
N GLU A 1112 -12.36 20.32 -33.17
CA GLU A 1112 -13.69 19.68 -33.12
C GLU A 1112 -14.63 20.44 -32.17
N LYS A 1113 -14.12 20.83 -31.00
CA LYS A 1113 -14.92 21.54 -30.00
C LYS A 1113 -15.25 22.98 -30.41
N ILE A 1114 -14.31 23.69 -31.05
CA ILE A 1114 -14.55 25.00 -31.67
C ILE A 1114 -15.66 24.91 -32.72
N GLY A 1115 -15.63 23.89 -33.59
CA GLY A 1115 -16.65 23.67 -34.60
C GLY A 1115 -18.05 23.39 -34.02
N GLN A 1116 -18.13 22.61 -32.93
CA GLN A 1116 -19.39 22.40 -32.21
C GLN A 1116 -19.98 23.70 -31.64
N LEU A 1117 -19.15 24.51 -30.98
CA LEU A 1117 -19.57 25.80 -30.41
C LEU A 1117 -20.00 26.79 -31.48
N GLN A 1118 -19.32 26.81 -32.64
CA GLN A 1118 -19.72 27.59 -33.81
C GLN A 1118 -21.13 27.24 -34.28
N LEU A 1119 -21.49 25.96 -34.28
CA LEU A 1119 -22.81 25.48 -34.66
C LEU A 1119 -23.89 25.88 -33.64
N GLU A 1120 -23.57 25.85 -32.34
CA GLU A 1120 -24.47 26.28 -31.27
C GLU A 1120 -24.70 27.80 -31.29
N VAL A 1121 -23.66 28.61 -31.57
CA VAL A 1121 -23.80 30.07 -31.76
C VAL A 1121 -24.71 30.38 -32.96
N GLN A 1122 -24.58 29.65 -34.07
CA GLN A 1122 -25.48 29.80 -35.22
C GLN A 1122 -26.93 29.45 -34.88
N ARG A 1123 -27.16 28.42 -34.05
CA ARG A 1123 -28.50 28.07 -33.56
C ARG A 1123 -29.09 29.16 -32.67
N LEU A 1124 -28.28 29.74 -31.79
CA LEU A 1124 -28.68 30.88 -30.95
C LEU A 1124 -29.04 32.11 -31.80
N GLN A 1125 -28.24 32.43 -32.83
CA GLN A 1125 -28.54 33.52 -33.76
C GLN A 1125 -29.90 33.31 -34.43
N PHE A 1126 -30.19 32.08 -34.84
CA PHE A 1126 -31.48 31.72 -35.42
C PHE A 1126 -32.65 31.87 -34.44
N LEU A 1127 -32.51 31.39 -33.20
CA LEU A 1127 -33.53 31.56 -32.17
C LEU A 1127 -33.79 33.04 -31.85
N LEU A 1128 -32.74 33.87 -31.86
CA LEU A 1128 -32.83 35.30 -31.58
C LEU A 1128 -33.57 36.03 -32.72
N LEU A 1129 -33.29 35.67 -33.97
CA LEU A 1129 -34.04 36.15 -35.15
C LEU A 1129 -35.53 35.77 -35.10
N LYS A 1130 -35.87 34.62 -34.50
CA LYS A 1130 -37.26 34.18 -34.35
C LYS A 1130 -38.03 34.98 -33.30
N LEU A 1131 -37.33 35.47 -32.26
CA LEU A 1131 -37.88 36.27 -31.17
C LEU A 1131 -38.09 37.76 -31.53
N ASP A 1132 -37.36 38.29 -32.51
CA ASP A 1132 -37.40 39.70 -32.95
C ASP A 1132 -38.70 40.14 -33.67
N GLY A 1133 -39.70 39.25 -33.80
CA GLY A 1133 -41.11 39.61 -34.07
C GLY A 1133 -41.47 40.28 -35.41
N GLY A 1134 -40.52 40.79 -36.19
CA GLY A 1134 -40.75 41.51 -37.45
C GLY A 1134 -41.21 40.62 -38.60
N LYS A 1135 -42.24 41.05 -39.35
CA LYS A 1135 -42.82 40.30 -40.49
C LYS A 1135 -41.81 39.99 -41.60
N GLU A 1136 -40.82 40.86 -41.85
CA GLU A 1136 -39.76 40.63 -42.85
C GLU A 1136 -38.75 39.55 -42.43
N ASN A 1137 -38.46 39.41 -41.13
CA ASN A 1137 -37.49 38.43 -40.63
C ASN A 1137 -38.06 36.98 -40.63
N LYS A 1138 -39.39 36.81 -40.61
CA LYS A 1138 -40.05 35.50 -40.72
C LYS A 1138 -39.89 34.86 -42.11
N GLU A 1139 -39.75 35.66 -43.18
CA GLU A 1139 -39.47 35.12 -44.52
C GLU A 1139 -38.01 34.72 -44.69
N LYS A 1140 -37.06 35.48 -44.13
CA LYS A 1140 -35.64 35.07 -44.07
C LYS A 1140 -35.44 33.78 -43.28
N ALA A 1141 -36.14 33.62 -42.15
CA ALA A 1141 -36.11 32.39 -41.35
C ALA A 1141 -36.72 31.18 -42.10
N ARG A 1142 -37.76 31.38 -42.92
CA ARG A 1142 -38.33 30.33 -43.79
C ARG A 1142 -37.43 29.95 -44.95
N PHE A 1143 -36.66 30.90 -45.50
CA PHE A 1143 -35.74 30.62 -46.61
C PHE A 1143 -34.54 29.76 -46.16
N MET A 1144 -34.12 29.87 -44.91
CA MET A 1144 -33.00 29.08 -44.35
C MET A 1144 -33.40 27.70 -43.80
N ASP A 1145 -34.70 27.44 -43.59
CA ASP A 1145 -35.23 26.16 -43.09
C ASP A 1145 -35.05 24.99 -44.09
N ARG A 1146 -34.67 25.27 -45.34
CA ARG A 1146 -34.43 24.25 -46.38
C ARG A 1146 -33.00 23.70 -46.47
N SER A 1147 -32.06 24.07 -45.61
CA SER A 1147 -30.72 23.46 -45.65
C SER A 1147 -29.97 23.36 -44.31
N PRO A 1148 -30.31 22.39 -43.45
CA PRO A 1148 -29.37 21.86 -42.46
C PRO A 1148 -28.72 20.54 -42.89
N ARG A 1149 -29.24 19.86 -43.93
CA ARG A 1149 -28.72 18.56 -44.39
C ARG A 1149 -27.55 18.63 -45.37
N VAL A 1150 -27.21 19.81 -45.88
CA VAL A 1150 -26.16 19.95 -46.92
C VAL A 1150 -24.76 20.22 -46.32
N LEU A 1151 -24.63 20.80 -45.13
CA LEU A 1151 -23.32 21.20 -44.60
C LEU A 1151 -22.51 20.09 -43.91
N LEU A 1152 -23.13 18.97 -43.52
CA LEU A 1152 -22.40 17.87 -42.86
C LEU A 1152 -21.63 16.99 -43.84
N ARG A 1153 -22.07 16.93 -45.11
CA ARG A 1153 -21.43 16.12 -46.15
C ARG A 1153 -20.15 16.76 -46.67
N ASP A 1154 -20.13 18.09 -46.76
CA ASP A 1154 -18.96 18.85 -47.24
C ASP A 1154 -17.86 18.96 -46.18
N TYR A 1155 -18.21 18.86 -44.89
CA TYR A 1155 -17.24 18.82 -43.78
C TYR A 1155 -16.62 17.43 -43.57
N LEU A 1156 -17.36 16.35 -43.86
CA LEU A 1156 -16.88 14.98 -43.71
C LEU A 1156 -16.02 14.48 -44.90
N TYR A 1157 -16.07 15.15 -46.07
CA TYR A 1157 -15.41 14.68 -47.29
C TYR A 1157 -14.69 15.76 -48.13
N GLY A 1158 -14.23 16.86 -47.53
CA GLY A 1158 -13.58 17.96 -48.25
C GLY A 1158 -12.17 18.30 -47.78
N GLY A 1159 -11.14 17.85 -48.50
CA GLY A 1159 -9.77 18.25 -48.21
C GLY A 1159 -8.72 17.78 -49.22
N ALA A 1160 -8.93 18.04 -50.51
CA ALA A 1160 -7.89 18.40 -51.50
C ALA A 1160 -8.40 18.18 -52.93
N ARG A 1161 -8.58 19.25 -53.69
CA ARG A 1161 -8.18 19.29 -55.11
C ARG A 1161 -7.84 20.73 -55.48
N ASN A 1162 -6.57 20.94 -55.82
CA ASN A 1162 -6.19 21.92 -56.82
C ASN A 1162 -5.86 21.18 -58.12
N ASN A 1163 -6.19 21.86 -59.22
CA ASN A 1163 -6.35 21.37 -60.58
C ASN A 1163 -5.11 20.75 -61.23
N GLN A 1164 -5.31 19.72 -62.07
CA GLN A 1164 -4.95 19.79 -63.49
C GLN A 1164 -5.57 18.63 -64.33
N GLN A 1165 -6.19 19.05 -65.44
CA GLN A 1165 -6.31 18.41 -66.76
C GLN A 1165 -7.17 17.14 -67.04
N LYS A 1166 -8.11 17.38 -67.97
CA LYS A 1166 -8.48 16.60 -69.19
C LYS A 1166 -9.32 15.31 -69.09
N LYS A 1167 -10.52 15.41 -69.69
CA LYS A 1167 -11.23 14.47 -70.59
C LYS A 1167 -10.97 12.97 -70.42
N LYS A 1168 -12.01 12.19 -70.07
CA LYS A 1168 -12.71 11.23 -70.98
C LYS A 1168 -13.81 10.43 -70.26
N LYS A 1169 -14.77 10.01 -71.09
CA LYS A 1169 -16.03 9.28 -70.85
C LYS A 1169 -15.87 7.84 -70.30
N LYS A 1170 -17.04 7.32 -69.87
CA LYS A 1170 -17.50 5.92 -69.63
C LYS A 1170 -17.50 5.56 -68.14
N GLY A 1171 -18.54 5.01 -67.51
CA GLY A 1171 -19.80 4.38 -67.95
C GLY A 1171 -20.02 3.10 -67.12
N PHE A 1172 -21.27 2.78 -66.76
CA PHE A 1172 -21.78 1.54 -66.13
C PHE A 1172 -21.53 1.33 -64.61
N CYS A 1173 -22.46 0.80 -63.79
CA CYS A 1173 -23.88 0.46 -63.90
C CYS A 1173 -24.45 0.10 -62.50
N ALA A 1174 -25.69 0.55 -62.23
CA ALA A 1174 -26.86 -0.04 -61.54
C ALA A 1174 -26.71 -1.02 -60.33
N CYS A 1175 -27.35 -0.77 -59.17
CA CYS A 1175 -28.75 -1.09 -58.75
C CYS A 1175 -28.83 -2.42 -57.93
N VAL A 1176 -29.17 -2.47 -56.63
CA VAL A 1176 -30.44 -2.23 -55.87
C VAL A 1176 -31.20 -3.54 -55.53
N ARG A 1177 -31.23 -3.88 -54.21
CA ARG A 1177 -32.32 -4.47 -53.37
C ARG A 1177 -32.89 -5.89 -53.69
N PRO A 1178 -33.77 -6.50 -52.83
CA PRO A 1178 -33.91 -6.52 -51.36
C PRO A 1178 -34.20 -7.99 -50.83
N PRO A 1179 -35.07 -8.27 -49.83
CA PRO A 1179 -34.72 -9.00 -48.59
C PRO A 1179 -35.38 -10.39 -48.47
N THR A 1180 -35.07 -11.15 -47.40
CA THR A 1180 -36.01 -11.78 -46.42
C THR A 1180 -35.43 -13.01 -45.73
N LYS A 1181 -35.69 -13.06 -44.41
CA LYS A 1181 -35.99 -14.19 -43.50
C LYS A 1181 -35.30 -15.56 -43.69
N GLY A 1182 -34.85 -16.11 -42.56
CA GLY A 1182 -34.80 -17.55 -42.30
C GLY A 1182 -33.80 -17.93 -41.21
N ASP A 1183 -34.35 -18.17 -40.00
CA ASP A 1183 -33.79 -18.81 -38.80
C ASP A 1183 -32.69 -18.15 -37.96
#